data_AF-A0A7W0EMT7-F1
#
_entry.id   AF-A0A7W0EMT7-F1
#
_cell.length_a   1.000
_cell.length_b   1.000
_cell.length_c   1.000
_cell.angle_alpha   90.00
_cell.angle_beta   90.00
_cell.angle_gamma   90.00
#
_symmetry.space_group_name_H-M   'P 1'
#
loop_
_entity.id
_entity.type
_entity.pdbx_description
1 polymer ?
#
loop_
_entity_poly.entity_id
_entity_poly.type
_entity_poly.pdbx_seq_one_letter_code
_entity_poly.pdbx_strand_id
1 'polypeptide(L)'
;MKYFDQQVWPLTQKKWFMRLLPFFVVAAVYGQTVGFDFVNYDDNVNVYANSLLVGEFLGVFAQVWSAPYEGLYVPLTYSLWALLVKISALLPYADYPQNPHLFHGANIFVHGVNTVALTALLRRLLRDEWAALGGALLFALHPVQVESVAWVSSMKDLLMGFFSLLALWHFVLFAQRDDSMNRSLRYALGLIFFGAALLAKPSAVVAPLLAAVIGFYVLRLRPKELVIMLAPWVVMALPVVLITKMAQPETQAIFIPPLWQRLVVAGDAVTFYAGKLVFPWTLVPDYGRTPQFVVAQGLSYLTGVLPWLVVATVLWRSRSPWVLCGVALFVVAILPVSGILPFSYQAMSTVADRYLYLAMLGPAWLVGQLLLKFKGRRRTWWIFAVVLIVFVVRTLVQLPPWRDSMLFNTFVLKENPKSWTAATNLGVVTMDRGNISEAIALYERAIALNPGYVTAYYNLGVVRARMNENDLAAWAYHKAIETGPYFFMSYNNLCNLYLAMGRGNDAVAIFQQAVRVFVDPKVDPDLAKGINIGGQSKAAADNTSRALLYNIAGRFTLEMNQLDASIGYLVRATSLDPGLAEAFNSLGNVYVEAREGEKALAAYLRTIELIPDAAEPYNNLCLLYNSLNRSVEAVAACQQAIARNAGYADAYFNLGNAYFALGQDQESASAYQKTLALQTSHVWAAFYAAEVAERLNKRQEAIALYRQAIKIDPAFAAAYLNLSRALLRSGKREEAVRMYQQAKDLGEHDVMMEGILIR
;
A
#
# COMPACT_ATOMS: atom_id res chain seq x y z
N MET A 1 19.41 -0.43 53.99
CA MET A 1 18.11 -1.15 53.88
C MET A 1 17.09 -0.66 54.93
N LYS A 2 16.99 0.67 55.20
CA LYS A 2 16.04 1.27 56.18
C LYS A 2 15.67 2.72 55.79
N TYR A 3 15.21 2.94 54.55
CA TYR A 3 14.75 4.25 54.05
C TYR A 3 13.64 4.08 52.97
N PHE A 4 12.83 3.02 53.06
CA PHE A 4 11.85 2.65 52.03
C PHE A 4 10.37 2.71 52.47
N ASP A 5 10.07 3.25 53.65
CA ASP A 5 8.68 3.44 54.11
C ASP A 5 8.32 4.92 54.19
N GLN A 6 7.86 5.50 53.09
CA GLN A 6 6.90 6.61 53.14
C GLN A 6 5.89 6.53 51.98
N GLN A 7 4.65 6.24 52.37
CA GLN A 7 3.36 6.52 51.73
C GLN A 7 3.10 5.99 50.30
N VAL A 8 2.68 4.73 50.23
CA VAL A 8 1.74 4.28 49.19
C VAL A 8 0.35 4.81 49.55
N TRP A 9 -0.15 5.81 48.82
CA TRP A 9 -1.45 6.45 49.08
C TRP A 9 -2.63 5.50 48.80
N PRO A 10 -3.62 5.33 49.69
CA PRO A 10 -4.77 4.46 49.45
C PRO A 10 -5.72 5.02 48.37
N LEU A 11 -6.28 4.11 47.56
CA LEU A 11 -7.26 4.37 46.51
C LEU A 11 -8.51 5.04 47.09
N THR A 12 -8.66 6.35 46.90
CA THR A 12 -9.94 7.05 47.16
C THR A 12 -10.67 7.27 45.84
N GLN A 13 -11.99 7.12 45.83
CA GLN A 13 -12.86 7.19 44.64
C GLN A 13 -12.73 8.49 43.82
N LYS A 14 -12.17 9.57 44.36
CA LYS A 14 -11.94 10.83 43.62
C LYS A 14 -10.66 10.84 42.76
N LYS A 15 -9.79 9.82 42.84
CA LYS A 15 -8.45 9.84 42.20
C LYS A 15 -8.32 8.99 40.92
N TRP A 16 -9.35 8.24 40.51
CA TRP A 16 -9.28 7.49 39.24
C TRP A 16 -9.22 8.41 38.02
N PHE A 17 -9.92 9.55 38.07
CA PHE A 17 -9.90 10.55 37.01
C PHE A 17 -8.48 11.06 36.75
N MET A 18 -7.68 11.31 37.79
CA MET A 18 -6.27 11.73 37.66
C MET A 18 -5.38 10.68 36.98
N ARG A 19 -5.76 9.40 37.03
CA ARG A 19 -5.03 8.32 36.33
C ARG A 19 -5.39 8.24 34.84
N LEU A 20 -6.60 8.65 34.46
CA LEU A 20 -7.08 8.68 33.07
C LEU A 20 -6.99 10.06 32.42
N LEU A 21 -6.75 11.12 33.19
CA LEU A 21 -6.57 12.49 32.69
C LEU A 21 -5.59 12.56 31.50
N PRO A 22 -4.42 11.89 31.51
CA PRO A 22 -3.51 11.96 30.37
C PRO A 22 -4.13 11.40 29.08
N PHE A 23 -4.98 10.37 29.18
CA PHE A 23 -5.68 9.80 28.04
C PHE A 23 -6.67 10.81 27.43
N PHE A 24 -7.48 11.46 28.27
CA PHE A 24 -8.44 12.45 27.79
C PHE A 24 -7.77 13.70 27.20
N VAL A 25 -6.61 14.09 27.74
CA VAL A 25 -5.80 15.19 27.18
C VAL A 25 -5.27 14.83 25.78
N VAL A 26 -4.79 13.60 25.59
CA VAL A 26 -4.42 13.09 24.25
C VAL A 26 -5.61 13.12 23.31
N ALA A 27 -6.76 12.58 23.74
CA ALA A 27 -7.97 12.56 22.93
C ALA A 27 -8.45 13.98 22.57
N ALA A 28 -8.30 14.96 23.45
CA ALA A 28 -8.67 16.35 23.18
C ALA A 28 -7.78 17.02 22.12
N VAL A 29 -6.47 16.73 22.10
CA VAL A 29 -5.52 17.36 21.17
C VAL A 29 -5.51 16.67 19.81
N TYR A 30 -5.51 15.33 19.81
CA TYR A 30 -5.43 14.53 18.59
C TYR A 30 -6.79 14.07 18.06
N GLY A 31 -7.88 14.27 18.79
CA GLY A 31 -9.23 13.83 18.38
C GLY A 31 -9.67 14.28 17.00
N GLN A 32 -9.16 15.44 16.53
CA GLN A 32 -9.42 15.92 15.18
C GLN A 32 -8.88 15.00 14.07
N THR A 33 -7.84 14.18 14.33
CA THR A 33 -7.30 13.25 13.33
C THR A 33 -8.26 12.12 13.02
N VAL A 34 -9.24 11.85 13.88
CA VAL A 34 -10.33 10.92 13.55
C VAL A 34 -11.02 11.36 12.27
N GLY A 35 -11.15 12.66 11.98
CA GLY A 35 -11.74 13.16 10.73
C GLY A 35 -10.77 13.23 9.54
N PHE A 36 -9.57 12.66 9.63
CA PHE A 36 -8.60 12.66 8.55
C PHE A 36 -8.74 11.41 7.67
N ASP A 37 -8.18 11.49 6.48
CA ASP A 37 -8.11 10.42 5.50
C ASP A 37 -6.78 9.64 5.63
N PHE A 38 -6.60 8.60 4.80
CA PHE A 38 -5.31 7.95 4.64
C PHE A 38 -4.31 8.82 3.85
N VAL A 39 -3.02 8.61 4.12
CA VAL A 39 -1.94 9.32 3.45
C VAL A 39 -1.12 8.37 2.57
N ASN A 40 -0.97 8.71 1.29
CA ASN A 40 -0.12 8.03 0.32
C ASN A 40 1.37 8.32 0.61
N TYR A 41 1.87 7.62 1.62
CA TYR A 41 3.27 7.53 2.03
C TYR A 41 3.61 6.06 2.29
N ASP A 42 2.79 5.38 3.10
CA ASP A 42 2.84 3.93 3.35
C ASP A 42 1.45 3.32 3.64
N ASP A 43 0.40 4.13 3.90
CA ASP A 43 -0.93 3.61 4.28
C ASP A 43 -1.56 2.82 3.14
N ASN A 44 -1.26 3.18 1.89
CA ASN A 44 -1.66 2.44 0.70
C ASN A 44 -1.10 1.02 0.74
N VAL A 45 0.19 0.88 0.99
CA VAL A 45 0.89 -0.41 0.94
C VAL A 45 0.52 -1.29 2.13
N ASN A 46 0.49 -0.70 3.32
CA ASN A 46 0.39 -1.47 4.56
C ASN A 46 -1.06 -1.71 4.99
N VAL A 47 -2.00 -0.83 4.60
CA VAL A 47 -3.35 -0.80 5.16
C VAL A 47 -4.44 -0.88 4.09
N TYR A 48 -4.70 0.18 3.33
CA TYR A 48 -5.96 0.28 2.57
C TYR A 48 -5.93 -0.37 1.18
N ALA A 49 -4.77 -0.42 0.52
CA ALA A 49 -4.59 -1.17 -0.73
C ALA A 49 -3.90 -2.53 -0.50
N ASN A 50 -3.82 -2.97 0.77
CA ASN A 50 -3.17 -4.22 1.13
C ASN A 50 -4.15 -5.40 1.01
N SER A 51 -4.03 -6.16 -0.08
CA SER A 51 -4.83 -7.36 -0.31
C SER A 51 -4.62 -8.45 0.76
N LEU A 52 -3.46 -8.46 1.43
CA LEU A 52 -3.17 -9.41 2.52
C LEU A 52 -4.19 -9.30 3.66
N LEU A 53 -4.72 -8.11 3.92
CA LEU A 53 -5.59 -7.87 5.08
C LEU A 53 -7.07 -8.19 4.83
N VAL A 54 -7.46 -8.46 3.59
CA VAL A 54 -8.87 -8.61 3.18
C VAL A 54 -9.39 -10.05 3.42
N GLY A 55 -8.50 -11.05 3.44
CA GLY A 55 -8.83 -12.48 3.61
C GLY A 55 -9.41 -12.88 4.96
N GLU A 56 -9.71 -14.16 5.16
CA GLU A 56 -10.17 -14.68 6.46
C GLU A 56 -9.13 -14.45 7.56
N PHE A 57 -9.57 -13.98 8.74
CA PHE A 57 -8.64 -13.53 9.79
C PHE A 57 -7.59 -14.57 10.19
N LEU A 58 -7.97 -15.85 10.34
CA LEU A 58 -7.02 -16.91 10.68
C LEU A 58 -6.01 -17.18 9.55
N GLY A 59 -6.43 -17.08 8.28
CA GLY A 59 -5.55 -17.19 7.13
C GLY A 59 -4.55 -16.03 7.06
N VAL A 60 -5.05 -14.79 7.24
CA VAL A 60 -4.21 -13.58 7.32
C VAL A 60 -3.22 -13.71 8.48
N PHE A 61 -3.69 -14.14 9.65
CA PHE A 61 -2.86 -14.36 10.83
C PHE A 61 -1.75 -15.37 10.54
N ALA A 62 -2.05 -16.53 9.96
CA ALA A 62 -1.03 -17.52 9.60
C ALA A 62 0.02 -16.95 8.62
N GLN A 63 -0.41 -16.15 7.65
CA GLN A 63 0.48 -15.54 6.66
C GLN A 63 1.41 -14.50 7.30
N VAL A 64 0.88 -13.52 8.03
CA VAL A 64 1.69 -12.43 8.59
C VAL A 64 2.67 -12.90 9.68
N TRP A 65 2.38 -14.03 10.34
CA TRP A 65 3.26 -14.66 11.32
C TRP A 65 4.28 -15.63 10.72
N SER A 66 4.14 -16.02 9.46
CA SER A 66 5.06 -16.96 8.80
C SER A 66 6.19 -16.27 8.04
N ALA A 67 5.94 -15.07 7.49
CA ALA A 67 6.92 -14.36 6.68
C ALA A 67 6.82 -12.83 6.84
N PRO A 68 7.93 -12.09 6.63
CA PRO A 68 7.90 -10.63 6.49
C PRO A 68 7.07 -10.18 5.28
N TYR A 69 6.45 -9.01 5.38
CA TYR A 69 5.76 -8.34 4.27
C TYR A 69 6.39 -6.96 4.06
N GLU A 70 6.71 -6.60 2.81
CA GLU A 70 7.28 -5.29 2.47
C GLU A 70 8.57 -4.95 3.23
N GLY A 71 9.42 -5.96 3.48
CA GLY A 71 10.65 -5.80 4.25
C GLY A 71 10.43 -5.53 5.75
N LEU A 72 9.20 -5.69 6.24
CA LEU A 72 8.80 -5.49 7.63
C LEU A 72 8.28 -6.79 8.24
N TYR A 73 9.00 -7.31 9.23
CA TYR A 73 8.50 -8.39 10.08
C TYR A 73 7.86 -7.81 11.36
N VAL A 74 6.58 -7.45 11.26
CA VAL A 74 5.77 -6.85 12.34
C VAL A 74 4.43 -7.57 12.52
N PRO A 75 4.44 -8.90 12.75
CA PRO A 75 3.23 -9.74 12.72
C PRO A 75 2.14 -9.29 13.69
N LEU A 76 2.52 -8.76 14.86
CA LEU A 76 1.56 -8.28 15.85
C LEU A 76 0.80 -7.02 15.36
N THR A 77 1.51 -6.12 14.67
CA THR A 77 0.92 -4.92 14.08
C THR A 77 0.00 -5.28 12.92
N TYR A 78 0.44 -6.17 12.02
CA TYR A 78 -0.42 -6.64 10.91
C TYR A 78 -1.66 -7.37 11.41
N SER A 79 -1.55 -8.15 12.49
CA SER A 79 -2.70 -8.80 13.12
C SER A 79 -3.72 -7.78 13.63
N LEU A 80 -3.26 -6.66 14.22
CA LEU A 80 -4.15 -5.59 14.63
C LEU A 80 -4.78 -4.88 13.43
N TRP A 81 -4.01 -4.57 12.37
CA TRP A 81 -4.58 -3.98 11.16
C TRP A 81 -5.61 -4.90 10.50
N ALA A 82 -5.35 -6.21 10.40
CA ALA A 82 -6.32 -7.18 9.91
C ALA A 82 -7.63 -7.16 10.73
N LEU A 83 -7.52 -7.09 12.06
CA LEU A 83 -8.69 -6.94 12.92
C LEU A 83 -9.44 -5.63 12.67
N LEU A 84 -8.73 -4.50 12.53
CA LEU A 84 -9.33 -3.21 12.24
C LEU A 84 -10.01 -3.19 10.86
N VAL A 85 -9.44 -3.83 9.84
CA VAL A 85 -10.09 -4.03 8.53
C VAL A 85 -11.40 -4.79 8.68
N LYS A 86 -11.43 -5.87 9.48
CA LYS A 86 -12.67 -6.63 9.73
C LYS A 86 -13.72 -5.83 10.48
N ILE A 87 -13.32 -5.03 11.47
CA ILE A 87 -14.24 -4.13 12.18
C ILE A 87 -14.74 -3.04 11.22
N SER A 88 -13.88 -2.52 10.36
CA SER A 88 -14.23 -1.52 9.36
C SER A 88 -15.29 -2.02 8.38
N ALA A 89 -15.31 -3.31 8.04
CA ALA A 89 -16.34 -3.88 7.18
C ALA A 89 -17.76 -3.79 7.79
N LEU A 90 -17.85 -3.59 9.11
CA LEU A 90 -19.12 -3.35 9.83
C LEU A 90 -19.54 -1.87 9.82
N LEU A 91 -18.67 -0.96 9.38
CA LEU A 91 -18.81 0.49 9.45
C LEU A 91 -18.52 1.11 8.07
N PRO A 92 -19.46 1.04 7.11
CA PRO A 92 -19.23 1.45 5.73
C PRO A 92 -18.76 2.92 5.64
N TYR A 93 -17.67 3.14 4.91
CA TYR A 93 -17.12 4.46 4.61
C TYR A 93 -17.00 4.60 3.08
N ALA A 94 -17.51 5.70 2.53
CA ALA A 94 -17.89 5.78 1.11
C ALA A 94 -16.72 5.56 0.13
N ASP A 95 -15.55 6.13 0.41
CA ASP A 95 -14.46 6.22 -0.57
C ASP A 95 -13.38 5.12 -0.41
N TYR A 96 -13.42 4.37 0.69
CA TYR A 96 -12.43 3.34 0.99
C TYR A 96 -13.08 2.06 1.51
N PRO A 97 -12.59 0.87 1.09
CA PRO A 97 -13.01 -0.39 1.70
C PRO A 97 -12.72 -0.43 3.22
N GLN A 98 -11.71 0.32 3.67
CA GLN A 98 -11.31 0.49 5.06
C GLN A 98 -11.58 1.93 5.53
N ASN A 99 -12.13 2.09 6.72
CA ASN A 99 -12.56 3.35 7.29
C ASN A 99 -11.37 4.05 7.99
N PRO A 100 -10.81 5.14 7.43
CA PRO A 100 -9.63 5.80 7.98
C PRO A 100 -9.85 6.33 9.40
N HIS A 101 -11.08 6.74 9.73
CA HIS A 101 -11.43 7.27 11.05
C HIS A 101 -11.21 6.25 12.18
N LEU A 102 -11.50 4.98 11.91
CA LEU A 102 -11.27 3.89 12.87
C LEU A 102 -9.77 3.69 13.15
N PHE A 103 -8.93 3.76 12.12
CA PHE A 103 -7.49 3.58 12.24
C PHE A 103 -6.84 4.75 12.98
N HIS A 104 -7.22 5.99 12.65
CA HIS A 104 -6.81 7.18 13.41
C HIS A 104 -7.27 7.11 14.86
N GLY A 105 -8.51 6.68 15.11
CA GLY A 105 -9.03 6.46 16.46
C GLY A 105 -8.22 5.42 17.26
N ALA A 106 -7.81 4.33 16.61
CA ALA A 106 -6.95 3.32 17.22
C ALA A 106 -5.57 3.90 17.59
N ASN A 107 -4.95 4.71 16.74
CA ASN A 107 -3.69 5.38 17.05
C ASN A 107 -3.82 6.30 18.28
N ILE A 108 -4.85 7.15 18.32
CA ILE A 108 -5.13 8.02 19.47
C ILE A 108 -5.30 7.20 20.75
N PHE A 109 -6.06 6.11 20.67
CA PHE A 109 -6.29 5.22 21.80
C PHE A 109 -4.98 4.65 22.35
N VAL A 110 -4.15 4.06 21.48
CA VAL A 110 -2.87 3.47 21.89
C VAL A 110 -1.92 4.55 22.42
N HIS A 111 -1.86 5.74 21.82
CA HIS A 111 -1.05 6.85 22.34
C HIS A 111 -1.54 7.35 23.71
N GLY A 112 -2.86 7.42 23.92
CA GLY A 112 -3.46 7.74 25.21
C GLY A 112 -3.11 6.72 26.28
N VAL A 113 -3.23 5.42 25.97
CA VAL A 113 -2.87 4.32 26.87
C VAL A 113 -1.36 4.34 27.17
N ASN A 114 -0.52 4.62 26.17
CA ASN A 114 0.92 4.79 26.35
C ASN A 114 1.26 5.92 27.33
N THR A 115 0.54 7.02 27.23
CA THR A 115 0.72 8.16 28.14
C THR A 115 0.33 7.78 29.57
N VAL A 116 -0.74 7.01 29.77
CA VAL A 116 -1.14 6.48 31.08
C VAL A 116 -0.09 5.51 31.62
N ALA A 117 0.40 4.59 30.79
CA ALA A 117 1.45 3.63 31.15
C ALA A 117 2.76 4.34 31.54
N LEU A 118 3.17 5.34 30.78
CA LEU A 118 4.33 6.18 31.08
C LEU A 118 4.14 6.97 32.38
N THR A 119 2.95 7.56 32.59
CA THR A 119 2.62 8.26 33.84
C THR A 119 2.75 7.30 35.03
N ALA A 120 2.26 6.07 34.88
CA ALA A 120 2.41 5.04 35.91
C ALA A 120 3.90 4.77 36.18
N LEU A 121 4.69 4.46 35.14
CA LEU A 121 6.13 4.21 35.23
C LEU A 121 6.87 5.34 35.93
N LEU A 122 6.69 6.58 35.48
CA LEU A 122 7.30 7.76 36.10
C LEU A 122 6.85 7.95 37.54
N ARG A 123 5.60 7.64 37.89
CA ARG A 123 5.12 7.72 39.29
C ARG A 123 5.89 6.77 40.20
N ARG A 124 6.24 5.57 39.73
CA ARG A 124 7.08 4.63 40.50
C ARG A 124 8.53 5.08 40.61
N LEU A 125 9.07 5.68 39.55
CA LEU A 125 10.48 6.10 39.52
C LEU A 125 10.72 7.42 40.27
N LEU A 126 9.82 8.40 40.14
CA LEU A 126 9.90 9.73 40.76
C LEU A 126 9.29 9.78 42.17
N ARG A 127 8.36 8.85 42.47
CA ARG A 127 7.56 8.82 43.71
C ARG A 127 6.76 10.10 43.96
N ASP A 128 6.41 10.82 42.90
CA ASP A 128 5.58 12.02 42.94
C ASP A 128 4.60 12.04 41.78
N GLU A 129 3.33 12.29 42.08
CA GLU A 129 2.24 12.18 41.12
C GLU A 129 2.24 13.31 40.09
N TRP A 130 2.50 14.55 40.53
CA TRP A 130 2.46 15.72 39.65
C TRP A 130 3.70 15.82 38.77
N ALA A 131 4.87 15.48 39.30
CA ALA A 131 6.10 15.39 38.52
C ALA A 131 6.00 14.31 37.44
N ALA A 132 5.45 13.14 37.79
CA ALA A 132 5.20 12.06 36.83
C ALA A 132 4.19 12.46 35.75
N LEU A 133 3.09 13.10 36.14
CA LEU A 133 2.11 13.64 35.21
C LEU A 133 2.74 14.67 34.27
N GLY A 134 3.54 15.62 34.79
CA GLY A 134 4.22 16.62 33.98
C GLY A 134 5.19 16.01 32.95
N GLY A 135 5.98 15.01 33.35
CA GLY A 135 6.84 14.27 32.41
C GLY A 135 6.05 13.54 31.33
N ALA A 136 4.94 12.89 31.69
CA ALA A 136 4.09 12.18 30.73
C ALA A 136 3.31 13.14 29.80
N LEU A 137 2.88 14.30 30.29
CA LEU A 137 2.24 15.33 29.47
C LEU A 137 3.23 15.93 28.46
N LEU A 138 4.50 16.12 28.84
CA LEU A 138 5.53 16.46 27.86
C LEU A 138 5.62 15.38 26.77
N PHE A 139 5.71 14.11 27.15
CA PHE A 139 5.73 13.01 26.18
C PHE A 139 4.54 13.05 25.23
N ALA A 140 3.32 13.25 25.74
CA ALA A 140 2.10 13.17 24.95
C ALA A 140 1.89 14.37 24.02
N LEU A 141 2.24 15.57 24.49
CA LEU A 141 1.83 16.82 23.85
C LEU A 141 2.95 17.46 23.02
N HIS A 142 4.17 16.92 23.07
CA HIS A 142 5.28 17.43 22.28
C HIS A 142 5.02 17.23 20.77
N PRO A 143 5.29 18.23 19.90
CA PRO A 143 4.93 18.14 18.48
C PRO A 143 5.65 17.03 17.71
N VAL A 144 6.80 16.55 18.18
CA VAL A 144 7.52 15.40 17.59
C VAL A 144 6.70 14.11 17.59
N GLN A 145 5.66 14.00 18.42
CA GLN A 145 4.76 12.85 18.41
C GLN A 145 3.72 12.89 17.29
N VAL A 146 3.57 14.02 16.59
CA VAL A 146 2.51 14.18 15.58
C VAL A 146 2.63 13.13 14.49
N GLU A 147 3.84 12.90 13.96
CA GLU A 147 4.05 11.84 12.97
C GLU A 147 3.62 10.48 13.52
N SER A 148 3.94 10.15 14.78
CA SER A 148 3.59 8.85 15.35
C SER A 148 2.10 8.65 15.62
N VAL A 149 1.34 9.72 15.84
CA VAL A 149 -0.08 9.65 16.19
C VAL A 149 -0.97 9.84 14.97
N ALA A 150 -0.66 10.83 14.12
CA ALA A 150 -1.48 11.19 12.96
C ALA A 150 -1.23 10.31 11.73
N TRP A 151 -0.11 9.59 11.67
CA TRP A 151 0.15 8.64 10.58
C TRP A 151 -0.38 7.26 10.92
N VAL A 152 -1.36 6.75 10.18
CA VAL A 152 -1.99 5.45 10.46
C VAL A 152 -0.94 4.32 10.50
N SER A 153 -0.04 4.27 9.52
CA SER A 153 1.00 3.23 9.47
C SER A 153 1.99 3.31 10.63
N SER A 154 1.99 4.37 11.45
CA SER A 154 2.81 4.46 12.66
C SER A 154 2.27 3.65 13.84
N MET A 155 1.15 2.95 13.70
CA MET A 155 0.65 2.01 14.72
C MET A 155 1.74 1.05 15.23
N LYS A 156 2.67 0.63 14.35
CA LYS A 156 3.86 -0.15 14.72
C LYS A 156 4.70 0.49 15.83
N ASP A 157 4.92 1.79 15.77
CA ASP A 157 5.66 2.57 16.78
C ASP A 157 4.87 2.71 18.09
N LEU A 158 3.56 2.94 17.98
CA LEU A 158 2.67 3.07 19.13
C LEU A 158 2.55 1.76 19.91
N LEU A 159 2.36 0.64 19.22
CA LEU A 159 2.31 -0.70 19.83
C LEU A 159 3.66 -1.12 20.41
N MET A 160 4.75 -0.87 19.67
CA MET A 160 6.11 -1.11 20.18
C MET A 160 6.35 -0.33 21.47
N GLY A 161 5.96 0.96 21.51
CA GLY A 161 6.04 1.79 22.71
C GLY A 161 5.17 1.26 23.86
N PHE A 162 3.94 0.83 23.58
CA PHE A 162 3.04 0.24 24.58
C PHE A 162 3.65 -0.96 25.28
N PHE A 163 4.05 -1.95 24.50
CA PHE A 163 4.62 -3.17 25.05
C PHE A 163 5.99 -2.92 25.69
N SER A 164 6.80 -1.99 25.17
CA SER A 164 8.06 -1.59 25.80
C SER A 164 7.84 -0.93 27.17
N LEU A 165 6.86 -0.03 27.30
CA LEU A 165 6.54 0.63 28.57
C LEU A 165 6.03 -0.37 29.61
N LEU A 166 5.20 -1.34 29.21
CA LEU A 166 4.77 -2.43 30.09
C LEU A 166 5.93 -3.34 30.49
N ALA A 167 6.80 -3.69 29.56
CA ALA A 167 7.99 -4.48 29.85
C ALA A 167 8.90 -3.78 30.88
N LEU A 168 9.16 -2.48 30.69
CA LEU A 168 9.92 -1.64 31.64
C LEU A 168 9.22 -1.53 33.01
N TRP A 169 7.89 -1.37 33.02
CA TRP A 169 7.08 -1.36 34.24
C TRP A 169 7.24 -2.63 35.05
N HIS A 170 7.10 -3.79 34.42
CA HIS A 170 7.26 -5.08 35.07
C HIS A 170 8.69 -5.33 35.52
N PHE A 171 9.70 -4.90 34.75
CA PHE A 171 11.11 -4.92 35.17
C PHE A 171 11.34 -4.10 36.44
N VAL A 172 10.84 -2.86 36.50
CA VAL A 172 10.98 -1.98 37.67
C VAL A 172 10.33 -2.59 38.91
N LEU A 173 9.11 -3.12 38.78
CA LEU A 173 8.41 -3.75 39.89
C LEU A 173 9.11 -5.05 40.36
N PHE A 174 9.66 -5.83 39.44
CA PHE A 174 10.46 -7.01 39.77
C PHE A 174 11.75 -6.65 40.51
N ALA A 175 12.44 -5.60 40.05
CA ALA A 175 13.66 -5.11 40.67
C ALA A 175 13.43 -4.50 42.07
N GLN A 176 12.30 -3.82 42.26
CA GLN A 176 11.89 -3.24 43.55
C GLN A 176 11.37 -4.27 44.55
N ARG A 177 11.19 -5.54 44.14
CA ARG A 177 10.57 -6.61 44.94
C ARG A 177 9.15 -6.25 45.39
N ASP A 178 8.33 -5.79 44.46
CA ASP A 178 6.93 -5.48 44.75
C ASP A 178 6.11 -6.78 45.00
N ASP A 179 5.57 -6.91 46.22
CA ASP A 179 4.91 -8.11 46.73
C ASP A 179 3.45 -8.30 46.24
N SER A 180 2.92 -7.40 45.40
CA SER A 180 1.52 -7.50 44.92
C SER A 180 1.24 -8.72 44.02
N MET A 181 2.28 -9.40 43.53
CA MET A 181 2.17 -10.52 42.61
C MET A 181 3.43 -11.38 42.68
N ASN A 182 3.29 -12.67 42.38
CA ASN A 182 4.40 -13.62 42.31
C ASN A 182 5.55 -13.07 41.44
N ARG A 183 6.76 -13.09 42.01
CA ARG A 183 7.95 -12.51 41.43
C ARG A 183 8.34 -13.15 40.09
N SER A 184 8.23 -14.47 39.97
CA SER A 184 8.53 -15.19 38.73
C SER A 184 7.54 -14.84 37.63
N LEU A 185 6.25 -14.78 37.98
CA LEU A 185 5.19 -14.33 37.06
C LEU A 185 5.44 -12.89 36.60
N ARG A 186 5.85 -12.00 37.51
CA ARG A 186 6.15 -10.61 37.17
C ARG A 186 7.30 -10.46 36.17
N TYR A 187 8.37 -11.24 36.36
CA TYR A 187 9.48 -11.27 35.41
C TYR A 187 9.05 -11.88 34.06
N ALA A 188 8.27 -12.97 34.09
CA ALA A 188 7.73 -13.60 32.89
C ALA A 188 6.83 -12.63 32.09
N LEU A 189 5.97 -11.85 32.75
CA LEU A 189 5.18 -10.81 32.08
C LEU A 189 6.08 -9.73 31.43
N GLY A 190 7.17 -9.34 32.10
CA GLY A 190 8.16 -8.43 31.51
C GLY A 190 8.74 -8.98 30.20
N LEU A 191 9.10 -10.27 30.18
CA LEU A 191 9.58 -10.95 28.98
C LEU A 191 8.50 -11.10 27.90
N ILE A 192 7.26 -11.44 28.28
CA ILE A 192 6.13 -11.56 27.33
C ILE A 192 5.87 -10.21 26.65
N PHE A 193 5.79 -9.13 27.43
CA PHE A 193 5.61 -7.80 26.85
C PHE A 193 6.81 -7.37 26.02
N PHE A 194 8.04 -7.72 26.41
CA PHE A 194 9.20 -7.46 25.57
C PHE A 194 9.15 -8.22 24.23
N GLY A 195 8.78 -9.50 24.24
CA GLY A 195 8.55 -10.28 23.03
C GLY A 195 7.46 -9.67 22.14
N ALA A 196 6.34 -9.23 22.74
CA ALA A 196 5.29 -8.52 22.01
C ALA A 196 5.79 -7.20 21.42
N ALA A 197 6.65 -6.45 22.12
CA ALA A 197 7.24 -5.22 21.61
C ALA A 197 8.11 -5.49 20.37
N LEU A 198 8.93 -6.54 20.40
CA LEU A 198 9.76 -6.97 19.26
C LEU A 198 8.90 -7.37 18.05
N LEU A 199 7.79 -8.07 18.28
CA LEU A 199 6.85 -8.49 17.24
C LEU A 199 5.94 -7.36 16.72
N ALA A 200 5.79 -6.27 17.48
CA ALA A 200 5.16 -5.03 17.03
C ALA A 200 6.10 -4.20 16.15
N LYS A 201 7.37 -4.06 16.57
CA LYS A 201 8.45 -3.43 15.78
C LYS A 201 9.84 -3.88 16.27
N PRO A 202 10.73 -4.35 15.38
CA PRO A 202 12.07 -4.83 15.76
C PRO A 202 12.94 -3.81 16.50
N SER A 203 12.71 -2.51 16.33
CA SER A 203 13.43 -1.45 17.06
C SER A 203 13.22 -1.51 18.58
N ALA A 204 12.26 -2.29 19.09
CA ALA A 204 12.12 -2.59 20.52
C ALA A 204 13.35 -3.25 21.14
N VAL A 205 14.32 -3.73 20.34
CA VAL A 205 15.60 -4.29 20.80
C VAL A 205 16.36 -3.40 21.81
N VAL A 206 16.05 -2.10 21.87
CA VAL A 206 16.60 -1.16 22.85
C VAL A 206 16.02 -1.29 24.26
N ALA A 207 14.86 -1.92 24.45
CA ALA A 207 14.19 -2.03 25.74
C ALA A 207 15.06 -2.61 26.88
N PRO A 208 15.87 -3.69 26.70
CA PRO A 208 16.80 -4.14 27.73
C PRO A 208 17.86 -3.10 28.08
N LEU A 209 18.33 -2.29 27.12
CA LEU A 209 19.28 -1.22 27.40
C LEU A 209 18.61 -0.07 28.19
N LEU A 210 17.35 0.26 27.88
CA LEU A 210 16.57 1.22 28.66
C LEU A 210 16.35 0.71 30.10
N ALA A 211 16.04 -0.58 30.27
CA ALA A 211 15.94 -1.23 31.58
C ALA A 211 17.28 -1.18 32.33
N ALA A 212 18.40 -1.40 31.65
CA ALA A 212 19.74 -1.29 32.24
C ALA A 212 20.02 0.13 32.74
N VAL A 213 19.69 1.17 31.96
CA VAL A 213 19.86 2.58 32.35
C VAL A 213 19.03 2.91 33.59
N ILE A 214 17.74 2.53 33.61
CA ILE A 214 16.86 2.73 34.78
C ILE A 214 17.40 1.96 35.99
N GLY A 215 17.77 0.70 35.79
CA GLY A 215 18.26 -0.18 36.83
C GLY A 215 19.55 0.32 37.49
N PHE A 216 20.47 0.85 36.68
CA PHE A 216 21.74 1.40 37.16
C PHE A 216 21.57 2.76 37.85
N TYR A 217 20.95 3.73 37.17
CA TYR A 217 20.90 5.12 37.67
C TYR A 217 19.80 5.37 38.69
N VAL A 218 18.64 4.75 38.53
CA VAL A 218 17.45 4.99 39.38
C VAL A 218 17.34 3.95 40.47
N LEU A 219 17.43 2.66 40.12
CA LEU A 219 17.26 1.56 41.08
C LEU A 219 18.56 1.17 41.81
N ARG A 220 19.71 1.70 41.38
CA ARG A 220 21.03 1.47 41.99
C ARG A 220 21.45 0.00 42.06
N LEU A 221 21.03 -0.78 41.07
CA LEU A 221 21.42 -2.18 40.93
C LEU A 221 22.90 -2.31 40.55
N ARG A 222 23.55 -3.38 41.01
CA ARG A 222 24.95 -3.64 40.65
C ARG A 222 25.04 -4.09 39.19
N PRO A 223 26.11 -3.75 38.44
CA PRO A 223 26.27 -4.17 37.04
C PRO A 223 26.10 -5.68 36.83
N LYS A 224 26.68 -6.50 37.73
CA LYS A 224 26.53 -7.97 37.68
C LYS A 224 25.07 -8.42 37.80
N GLU A 225 24.28 -7.77 38.66
CA GLU A 225 22.86 -8.09 38.83
C GLU A 225 22.07 -7.71 37.58
N LEU A 226 22.34 -6.54 36.99
CA LEU A 226 21.71 -6.10 35.75
C LEU A 226 21.97 -7.07 34.60
N VAL A 227 23.22 -7.50 34.42
CA VAL A 227 23.58 -8.47 33.37
C VAL A 227 22.80 -9.76 33.54
N ILE A 228 22.71 -10.30 34.76
CA ILE A 228 21.95 -11.54 35.03
C ILE A 228 20.45 -11.33 34.76
N MET A 229 19.89 -10.20 35.19
CA MET A 229 18.48 -9.90 35.02
C MET A 229 18.09 -9.63 33.55
N LEU A 230 19.01 -9.17 32.72
CA LEU A 230 18.73 -8.78 31.33
C LEU A 230 19.26 -9.77 30.29
N ALA A 231 20.09 -10.74 30.66
CA ALA A 231 20.57 -11.77 29.75
C ALA A 231 19.42 -12.49 29.00
N PRO A 232 18.31 -12.90 29.64
CA PRO A 232 17.17 -13.50 28.92
C PRO A 232 16.52 -12.56 27.91
N TRP A 233 16.51 -11.24 28.18
CA TRP A 233 15.97 -10.24 27.26
C TRP A 233 16.85 -10.11 26.02
N VAL A 234 18.18 -10.08 26.20
CA VAL A 234 19.11 -10.03 25.07
C VAL A 234 18.99 -11.29 24.21
N VAL A 235 18.93 -12.47 24.83
CA VAL A 235 18.75 -13.75 24.11
C VAL A 235 17.44 -13.76 23.31
N MET A 236 16.34 -13.26 23.87
CA MET A 236 15.05 -13.17 23.19
C MET A 236 15.06 -12.22 21.97
N ALA A 237 15.91 -11.19 21.98
CA ALA A 237 16.04 -10.25 20.87
C ALA A 237 16.79 -10.81 19.66
N LEU A 238 17.72 -11.76 19.85
CA LEU A 238 18.61 -12.24 18.79
C LEU A 238 17.88 -12.79 17.56
N PRO A 239 16.84 -13.65 17.69
CA PRO A 239 16.12 -14.16 16.53
C PRO A 239 15.45 -13.06 15.71
N VAL A 240 14.85 -12.06 16.36
CA VAL A 240 14.16 -10.96 15.68
C VAL A 240 15.15 -10.06 14.94
N VAL A 241 16.34 -9.81 15.51
CA VAL A 241 17.42 -9.09 14.81
C VAL A 241 17.87 -9.84 13.56
N LEU A 242 18.03 -11.17 13.64
CA LEU A 242 18.40 -12.01 12.49
C LEU A 242 17.32 -12.00 11.42
N ILE A 243 16.05 -12.22 11.79
CA ILE A 243 14.91 -12.17 10.85
C ILE A 243 14.83 -10.80 10.19
N THR A 244 14.97 -9.71 10.95
CA THR A 244 14.93 -8.34 10.39
C THR A 244 16.05 -8.11 9.38
N LYS A 245 17.27 -8.59 9.68
CA LYS A 245 18.40 -8.50 8.75
C LYS A 245 18.16 -9.31 7.47
N MET A 246 17.53 -10.47 7.58
CA MET A 246 17.19 -11.31 6.42
C MET A 246 15.99 -10.78 5.62
N ALA A 247 15.10 -10.04 6.27
CA ALA A 247 13.90 -9.48 5.66
C ALA A 247 14.17 -8.17 4.89
N GLN A 248 15.20 -7.42 5.28
CA GLN A 248 15.54 -6.16 4.61
C GLN A 248 16.25 -6.46 3.28
N PRO A 249 15.84 -5.81 2.17
CA PRO A 249 16.54 -5.95 0.90
C PRO A 249 17.99 -5.48 1.03
N GLU A 250 18.88 -6.03 0.19
CA GLU A 250 20.26 -5.59 0.18
C GLU A 250 20.33 -4.08 -0.08
N THR A 251 21.04 -3.37 0.78
CA THR A 251 21.18 -1.90 0.77
C THR A 251 22.00 -1.36 -0.41
N GLN A 252 22.10 -2.10 -1.52
CA GLN A 252 23.00 -1.82 -2.66
C GLN A 252 22.78 -0.42 -3.26
N ALA A 253 21.58 0.15 -3.13
CA ALA A 253 21.26 1.49 -3.63
C ALA A 253 21.62 2.65 -2.67
N ILE A 254 22.20 2.38 -1.51
CA ILE A 254 22.49 3.39 -0.48
C ILE A 254 23.99 3.51 -0.28
N PHE A 255 24.51 4.74 -0.28
CA PHE A 255 25.87 4.99 0.17
C PHE A 255 26.01 4.63 1.64
N ILE A 256 26.90 3.69 1.92
CA ILE A 256 27.22 3.29 3.28
C ILE A 256 28.58 3.91 3.62
N PRO A 257 28.63 4.94 4.48
CA PRO A 257 29.91 5.53 4.87
C PRO A 257 30.74 4.53 5.69
N PRO A 258 32.08 4.68 5.70
CA PRO A 258 32.97 3.95 6.61
C PRO A 258 32.54 4.06 8.08
N LEU A 259 32.84 3.04 8.88
CA LEU A 259 32.35 2.93 10.26
C LEU A 259 32.59 4.20 11.11
N TRP A 260 33.73 4.86 10.97
CA TRP A 260 34.04 6.09 11.71
C TRP A 260 33.17 7.28 11.29
N GLN A 261 32.81 7.40 10.01
CA GLN A 261 31.86 8.40 9.52
C GLN A 261 30.42 8.09 9.96
N ARG A 262 30.08 6.83 10.21
CA ARG A 262 28.78 6.48 10.80
C ARG A 262 28.61 7.02 12.22
N LEU A 263 29.70 7.13 12.99
CA LEU A 263 29.66 7.80 14.30
C LEU A 263 29.40 9.31 14.16
N VAL A 264 29.89 9.93 13.09
CA VAL A 264 29.59 11.34 12.77
C VAL A 264 28.11 11.49 12.41
N VAL A 265 27.58 10.63 11.55
CA VAL A 265 26.14 10.61 11.19
C VAL A 265 25.27 10.41 12.45
N ALA A 266 25.66 9.50 13.33
CA ALA A 266 24.94 9.25 14.58
C ALA A 266 24.98 10.41 15.55
N GLY A 267 26.13 11.08 15.69
CA GLY A 267 26.22 12.30 16.49
C GLY A 267 25.40 13.44 15.89
N ASP A 268 25.38 13.57 14.57
CA ASP A 268 24.56 14.56 13.87
C ASP A 268 23.07 14.31 14.12
N ALA A 269 22.61 13.06 14.06
CA ALA A 269 21.25 12.69 14.42
C ALA A 269 20.91 13.05 15.88
N VAL A 270 21.82 12.79 16.83
CA VAL A 270 21.64 13.19 18.25
C VAL A 270 21.47 14.71 18.37
N THR A 271 22.32 15.51 17.70
CA THR A 271 22.21 16.98 17.67
C THR A 271 20.89 17.42 17.06
N PHE A 272 20.56 16.86 15.91
CA PHE A 272 19.36 17.18 15.17
C PHE A 272 18.13 17.01 16.06
N TYR A 273 18.00 15.85 16.68
CA TYR A 273 16.88 15.57 17.56
C TYR A 273 16.89 16.40 18.84
N ALA A 274 18.04 16.63 19.47
CA ALA A 274 18.13 17.55 20.60
C ALA A 274 17.64 18.95 20.22
N GLY A 275 17.96 19.41 19.01
CA GLY A 275 17.42 20.64 18.43
C GLY A 275 15.90 20.60 18.27
N LYS A 276 15.34 19.52 17.70
CA LYS A 276 13.89 19.35 17.51
C LYS A 276 13.10 19.25 18.81
N LEU A 277 13.71 18.78 19.90
CA LEU A 277 13.09 18.78 21.23
C LEU A 277 12.94 20.20 21.83
N VAL A 278 13.80 21.14 21.43
CA VAL A 278 13.74 22.52 21.93
C VAL A 278 12.97 23.41 20.95
N PHE A 279 13.14 23.19 19.65
CA PHE A 279 12.56 23.99 18.57
C PHE A 279 11.80 23.11 17.55
N PRO A 280 10.61 22.59 17.91
CA PRO A 280 9.76 21.79 17.01
C PRO A 280 8.94 22.65 16.01
N TRP A 281 9.62 23.39 15.13
CA TRP A 281 8.95 24.30 14.18
C TRP A 281 8.63 23.63 12.85
N THR A 282 9.59 22.94 12.24
CA THR A 282 9.39 22.19 10.99
C THR A 282 9.60 20.71 11.27
N LEU A 283 8.51 19.97 11.34
CA LEU A 283 8.50 18.55 11.55
C LEU A 283 7.98 17.88 10.28
N VAL A 284 8.85 17.10 9.64
CA VAL A 284 8.54 16.44 8.38
C VAL A 284 9.05 15.00 8.43
N PRO A 285 8.32 14.06 7.81
CA PRO A 285 8.71 12.66 7.80
C PRO A 285 10.00 12.43 7.02
N ASP A 286 10.35 13.32 6.07
CA ASP A 286 11.55 13.30 5.22
C ASP A 286 12.24 14.68 5.21
N TYR A 287 13.45 14.72 5.77
CA TYR A 287 14.29 15.92 5.83
C TYR A 287 15.34 16.01 4.71
N GLY A 288 15.44 15.01 3.82
CA GLY A 288 16.45 14.96 2.76
C GLY A 288 17.90 14.85 3.25
N ARG A 289 18.11 14.44 4.51
CA ARG A 289 19.44 14.38 5.16
C ARG A 289 20.08 13.01 4.94
N THR A 290 20.50 12.70 3.72
CA THR A 290 21.16 11.41 3.42
C THR A 290 22.54 11.29 4.10
N PRO A 291 23.08 10.08 4.33
CA PRO A 291 24.43 9.91 4.85
C PRO A 291 25.49 10.64 4.01
N GLN A 292 25.36 10.62 2.68
CA GLN A 292 26.20 11.36 1.73
C GLN A 292 26.16 12.85 2.04
N PHE A 293 24.95 13.41 2.18
CA PHE A 293 24.76 14.83 2.45
C PHE A 293 25.37 15.24 3.78
N VAL A 294 25.14 14.45 4.84
CA VAL A 294 25.70 14.72 6.16
C VAL A 294 27.23 14.70 6.08
N VAL A 295 27.83 13.64 5.58
CA VAL A 295 29.30 13.51 5.51
C VAL A 295 29.95 14.57 4.60
N ALA A 296 29.27 14.99 3.52
CA ALA A 296 29.79 16.01 2.62
C ALA A 296 29.85 17.42 3.23
N GLN A 297 29.08 17.69 4.30
CA GLN A 297 29.11 18.98 4.97
C GLN A 297 30.23 19.05 6.00
N GLY A 298 31.21 19.95 5.83
CA GLY A 298 32.29 20.14 6.82
C GLY A 298 31.77 20.47 8.24
N LEU A 299 30.62 21.14 8.36
CA LEU A 299 29.94 21.42 9.63
C LEU A 299 29.40 20.17 10.33
N SER A 300 29.13 19.08 9.59
CA SER A 300 28.62 17.84 10.20
C SER A 300 29.64 17.15 11.08
N TYR A 301 30.93 17.39 10.88
CA TYR A 301 31.97 16.91 11.79
C TYR A 301 31.91 17.65 13.12
N LEU A 302 31.50 18.93 13.14
CA LEU A 302 31.22 19.64 14.38
C LEU A 302 29.92 19.14 15.02
N THR A 303 28.81 19.08 14.28
CA THR A 303 27.52 18.58 14.82
C THR A 303 27.50 17.08 15.07
N GLY A 304 28.47 16.34 14.56
CA GLY A 304 28.64 14.90 14.72
C GLY A 304 29.62 14.53 15.83
N VAL A 305 30.73 15.26 16.01
CA VAL A 305 31.72 14.96 17.06
C VAL A 305 31.40 15.68 18.38
N LEU A 306 30.98 16.95 18.32
CA LEU A 306 30.69 17.75 19.52
C LEU A 306 29.65 17.12 20.45
N PRO A 307 28.57 16.46 19.96
CA PRO A 307 27.59 15.85 20.85
C PRO A 307 28.15 14.67 21.62
N TRP A 308 29.05 13.89 21.00
CA TRP A 308 29.75 12.83 21.72
C TRP A 308 30.66 13.41 22.80
N LEU A 309 31.33 14.54 22.54
CA LEU A 309 32.10 15.27 23.55
C LEU A 309 31.20 15.83 24.65
N VAL A 310 30.02 16.38 24.32
CA VAL A 310 29.05 16.88 25.29
C VAL A 310 28.49 15.73 26.13
N VAL A 311 28.08 14.63 25.50
CA VAL A 311 27.63 13.41 26.19
C VAL A 311 28.73 12.90 27.09
N ALA A 312 29.96 12.75 26.60
CA ALA A 312 31.11 12.31 27.40
C ALA A 312 31.41 13.27 28.56
N THR A 313 31.33 14.58 28.33
CA THR A 313 31.54 15.61 29.36
C THR A 313 30.43 15.58 30.40
N VAL A 314 29.17 15.41 29.99
CA VAL A 314 28.04 15.24 30.90
C VAL A 314 28.22 13.96 31.71
N LEU A 315 28.58 12.84 31.08
CA LEU A 315 28.87 11.56 31.73
C LEU A 315 30.01 11.66 32.75
N TRP A 316 31.07 12.41 32.44
CA TRP A 316 32.22 12.60 33.34
C TRP A 316 31.93 13.62 34.45
N ARG A 317 31.44 14.82 34.10
CA ARG A 317 31.33 15.95 35.04
C ARG A 317 30.02 16.00 35.81
N SER A 318 28.94 15.41 35.30
CA SER A 318 27.67 15.44 36.01
C SER A 318 27.75 14.58 37.27
N ARG A 319 27.76 15.24 38.42
CA ARG A 319 27.49 14.61 39.72
C ARG A 319 26.01 14.26 39.89
N SER A 320 25.15 14.59 38.91
CA SER A 320 23.70 14.45 38.97
C SER A 320 23.23 13.19 38.24
N PRO A 321 22.87 12.11 38.98
CA PRO A 321 22.53 10.82 38.38
C PRO A 321 21.26 10.85 37.52
N TRP A 322 20.35 11.79 37.78
CA TRP A 322 19.11 11.90 37.01
C TRP A 322 19.31 12.58 35.65
N VAL A 323 20.28 13.50 35.51
CA VAL A 323 20.65 14.07 34.20
C VAL A 323 21.29 12.99 33.33
N LEU A 324 22.21 12.22 33.92
CA LEU A 324 22.87 11.08 33.26
C LEU A 324 21.86 10.04 32.77
N CYS A 325 20.90 9.68 33.62
CA CYS A 325 19.80 8.78 33.26
C CYS A 325 18.99 9.30 32.07
N GLY A 326 18.57 10.57 32.10
CA GLY A 326 17.74 11.14 31.04
C GLY A 326 18.44 11.20 29.68
N VAL A 327 19.70 11.63 29.66
CA VAL A 327 20.52 11.64 28.43
C VAL A 327 20.76 10.22 27.92
N ALA A 328 21.09 9.28 28.81
CA ALA A 328 21.30 7.88 28.43
C ALA A 328 20.02 7.23 27.87
N LEU A 329 18.85 7.45 28.49
CA LEU A 329 17.57 6.97 27.99
C LEU A 329 17.26 7.48 26.58
N PHE A 330 17.51 8.78 26.34
CA PHE A 330 17.31 9.39 25.03
C PHE A 330 18.24 8.80 23.96
N VAL A 331 19.56 8.77 24.22
CA VAL A 331 20.56 8.27 23.27
C VAL A 331 20.37 6.79 22.98
N VAL A 332 20.10 5.97 24.01
CA VAL A 332 19.89 4.53 23.86
C VAL A 332 18.67 4.23 22.98
N ALA A 333 17.57 4.96 23.17
CA ALA A 333 16.34 4.73 22.43
C ALA A 333 16.48 5.01 20.92
N ILE A 334 17.33 5.97 20.52
CA ILE A 334 17.57 6.30 19.11
C ILE A 334 18.67 5.45 18.46
N LEU A 335 19.38 4.59 19.20
CA LEU A 335 20.50 3.79 18.65
C LEU A 335 20.16 3.04 17.35
N PRO A 336 19.02 2.33 17.21
CA PRO A 336 18.71 1.56 16.00
C PRO A 336 18.56 2.41 14.75
N VAL A 337 18.26 3.69 14.92
CA VAL A 337 17.91 4.67 13.88
C VAL A 337 18.89 5.85 13.83
N SER A 338 19.98 5.75 14.58
CA SER A 338 21.04 6.77 14.64
C SER A 338 21.89 6.80 13.37
N GLY A 339 21.90 5.73 12.58
CA GLY A 339 22.76 5.61 11.41
C GLY A 339 24.13 4.98 11.68
N ILE A 340 24.39 4.49 12.90
CA ILE A 340 25.53 3.59 13.18
C ILE A 340 25.39 2.30 12.36
N LEU A 341 24.18 1.73 12.37
CA LEU A 341 23.80 0.62 11.49
C LEU A 341 23.07 1.20 10.28
N PRO A 342 23.43 0.79 9.05
CA PRO A 342 22.74 1.24 7.85
C PRO A 342 21.33 0.66 7.79
N PHE A 343 20.37 1.43 7.26
CA PHE A 343 18.99 1.00 7.04
C PHE A 343 18.39 1.67 5.80
N SER A 344 17.38 1.03 5.20
CA SER A 344 16.83 1.41 3.88
C SER A 344 16.37 2.86 3.78
N TYR A 345 15.73 3.38 4.83
CA TYR A 345 15.20 4.74 4.85
C TYR A 345 16.30 5.83 4.72
N GLN A 346 17.56 5.52 4.99
CA GLN A 346 18.69 6.44 4.78
C GLN A 346 18.93 6.82 3.32
N ALA A 347 18.32 6.12 2.36
CA ALA A 347 18.23 6.56 0.98
C ALA A 347 17.59 7.95 0.86
N MET A 348 16.64 8.28 1.75
CA MET A 348 15.94 9.57 1.81
C MET A 348 16.50 10.46 2.92
N SER A 349 16.60 9.93 4.14
CA SER A 349 17.01 10.73 5.31
C SER A 349 17.53 9.86 6.45
N THR A 350 18.54 10.36 7.18
CA THR A 350 19.08 9.74 8.40
C THR A 350 18.18 9.97 9.62
N VAL A 351 17.23 10.90 9.52
CA VAL A 351 16.36 11.32 10.62
C VAL A 351 14.90 11.42 10.19
N ALA A 352 13.98 11.14 11.13
CA ALA A 352 12.53 11.29 11.00
C ALA A 352 11.90 11.43 12.39
N ASP A 353 10.78 12.15 12.52
CA ASP A 353 10.24 12.51 13.84
C ASP A 353 9.70 11.28 14.59
N ARG A 354 9.12 10.31 13.87
CA ARG A 354 8.66 9.01 14.39
C ARG A 354 9.72 8.24 15.19
N TYR A 355 11.00 8.46 14.92
CA TYR A 355 12.10 7.81 15.65
C TYR A 355 12.25 8.29 17.09
N LEU A 356 11.62 9.42 17.45
CA LEU A 356 11.64 9.96 18.79
C LEU A 356 10.60 9.38 19.74
N TYR A 357 9.65 8.57 19.26
CA TYR A 357 8.51 8.13 20.06
C TYR A 357 8.92 7.55 21.41
N LEU A 358 9.73 6.49 21.43
CA LEU A 358 10.24 5.90 22.68
C LEU A 358 11.38 6.72 23.31
N ALA A 359 12.14 7.48 22.51
CA ALA A 359 13.23 8.33 23.00
C ALA A 359 12.76 9.48 23.89
N MET A 360 11.51 9.92 23.72
CA MET A 360 10.84 10.89 24.59
C MET A 360 10.75 10.45 26.06
N LEU A 361 11.00 9.18 26.38
CA LEU A 361 11.18 8.70 27.77
C LEU A 361 12.29 9.47 28.51
N GLY A 362 13.40 9.81 27.84
CA GLY A 362 14.49 10.59 28.41
C GLY A 362 14.08 12.03 28.78
N PRO A 363 13.58 12.83 27.83
CA PRO A 363 13.00 14.16 28.09
C PRO A 363 11.88 14.15 29.14
N ALA A 364 10.97 13.17 29.09
CA ALA A 364 9.90 13.02 30.07
C ALA A 364 10.46 12.81 31.49
N TRP A 365 11.49 11.97 31.64
CA TRP A 365 12.20 11.78 32.90
C TRP A 365 12.90 13.07 33.38
N LEU A 366 13.61 13.78 32.49
CA LEU A 366 14.31 15.03 32.85
C LEU A 366 13.34 16.10 33.33
N VAL A 367 12.23 16.32 32.62
CA VAL A 367 11.21 17.29 33.02
C VAL A 367 10.52 16.87 34.30
N GLY A 368 10.18 15.59 34.47
CA GLY A 368 9.66 15.09 35.74
C GLY A 368 10.60 15.35 36.91
N GLN A 369 11.91 15.12 36.74
CA GLN A 369 12.93 15.41 37.76
C GLN A 369 13.08 16.89 38.05
N LEU A 370 13.01 17.76 37.02
CA LEU A 370 13.05 19.21 37.20
C LEU A 370 11.84 19.72 37.99
N LEU A 371 10.65 19.24 37.66
CA LEU A 371 9.41 19.56 38.38
C LEU A 371 9.46 19.08 39.82
N LEU A 372 9.99 17.87 40.06
CA LEU A 372 10.19 17.33 41.40
C LEU A 372 11.18 18.17 42.22
N LYS A 373 12.36 18.47 41.64
CA LYS A 373 13.42 19.25 42.28
C LYS A 373 12.96 20.65 42.70
N PHE A 374 12.07 21.26 41.93
CA PHE A 374 11.57 22.61 42.17
C PHE A 374 10.08 22.66 42.49
N LYS A 375 9.51 21.58 43.04
CA LYS A 375 8.07 21.42 43.29
C LYS A 375 7.45 22.57 44.08
N GLY A 376 8.18 23.13 45.05
CA GLY A 376 7.72 24.26 45.88
C GLY A 376 7.74 25.64 45.19
N ARG A 377 8.29 25.75 43.96
CA ARG A 377 8.40 27.03 43.25
C ARG A 377 7.27 27.17 42.23
N ARG A 378 6.26 27.98 42.55
CA ARG A 378 5.11 28.26 41.65
C ARG A 378 5.55 28.71 40.25
N ARG A 379 6.64 29.50 40.16
CA ARG A 379 7.23 29.94 38.89
C ARG A 379 7.63 28.78 37.97
N THR A 380 8.16 27.68 38.52
CA THR A 380 8.56 26.52 37.70
C THR A 380 7.36 25.87 37.03
N TRP A 381 6.26 25.69 37.75
CA TRP A 381 5.02 25.14 37.21
C TRP A 381 4.37 26.06 36.17
N TRP A 382 4.42 27.39 36.38
CA TRP A 382 3.99 28.35 35.37
C TRP A 382 4.80 28.28 34.09
N ILE A 383 6.14 28.25 34.19
CA ILE A 383 7.01 28.11 33.01
C ILE A 383 6.71 26.80 32.28
N PHE A 384 6.58 25.69 33.02
CA PHE A 384 6.24 24.40 32.43
C PHE A 384 4.88 24.43 31.72
N ALA A 385 3.85 25.03 32.33
CA ALA A 385 2.54 25.16 31.71
C ALA A 385 2.58 26.00 30.42
N VAL A 386 3.34 27.11 30.40
CA VAL A 386 3.53 27.93 29.21
C VAL A 386 4.23 27.14 28.10
N VAL A 387 5.31 26.42 28.42
CA VAL A 387 6.01 25.56 27.46
C VAL A 387 5.07 24.49 26.90
N LEU A 388 4.27 23.86 27.76
CA LEU A 388 3.31 22.85 27.35
C LEU A 388 2.22 23.42 26.43
N ILE A 389 1.72 24.63 26.71
CA ILE A 389 0.76 25.33 25.83
C ILE A 389 1.40 25.62 24.48
N VAL A 390 2.64 26.11 24.44
CA VAL A 390 3.37 26.34 23.18
C VAL A 390 3.48 25.04 22.39
N PHE A 391 3.81 23.93 23.04
CA PHE A 391 3.87 22.62 22.40
C PHE A 391 2.50 22.14 21.91
N VAL A 392 1.43 22.31 22.68
CA VAL A 392 0.07 21.98 22.20
C VAL A 392 -0.27 22.81 20.96
N VAL A 393 -0.02 24.12 20.96
CA VAL A 393 -0.26 24.98 19.79
C VAL A 393 0.56 24.51 18.59
N ARG A 394 1.85 24.18 18.78
CA ARG A 394 2.69 23.64 17.71
C ARG A 394 2.20 22.30 17.19
N THR A 395 1.74 21.41 18.07
CA THR A 395 1.11 20.13 17.72
C THR A 395 -0.13 20.35 16.86
N LEU A 396 -1.03 21.26 17.27
CA LEU A 396 -2.23 21.60 16.50
C LEU A 396 -1.91 22.20 15.12
N VAL A 397 -0.83 22.97 14.99
CA VAL A 397 -0.36 23.51 13.70
C VAL A 397 0.27 22.42 12.81
N GLN A 398 0.82 21.37 13.41
CA GLN A 398 1.54 20.31 12.70
C GLN A 398 0.61 19.16 12.23
N LEU A 399 -0.64 19.10 12.73
CA LEU A 399 -1.62 18.08 12.35
C LEU A 399 -2.23 18.24 10.95
N PRO A 400 -2.61 19.45 10.47
CA PRO A 400 -3.31 19.60 9.19
C PRO A 400 -2.64 18.98 7.95
N PRO A 401 -1.30 18.98 7.81
CA PRO A 401 -0.65 18.26 6.70
C PRO A 401 -1.01 16.77 6.62
N TRP A 402 -1.36 16.12 7.73
CA TRP A 402 -1.71 14.70 7.77
C TRP A 402 -3.18 14.41 7.41
N ARG A 403 -3.95 15.44 7.03
CA ARG A 403 -5.38 15.28 6.74
C ARG A 403 -5.66 14.41 5.52
N ASP A 404 -4.86 14.54 4.47
CA ASP A 404 -5.00 13.78 3.23
C ASP A 404 -3.67 13.76 2.46
N SER A 405 -3.62 12.92 1.42
CA SER A 405 -2.42 12.74 0.59
C SER A 405 -1.98 14.00 -0.16
N MET A 406 -2.90 14.90 -0.52
CA MET A 406 -2.57 16.14 -1.24
C MET A 406 -1.85 17.11 -0.31
N LEU A 407 -2.44 17.40 0.85
CA LEU A 407 -1.89 18.32 1.84
C LEU A 407 -0.55 17.80 2.38
N PHE A 408 -0.46 16.50 2.62
CA PHE A 408 0.75 15.86 3.10
C PHE A 408 1.92 16.04 2.12
N ASN A 409 1.75 15.60 0.86
CA ASN A 409 2.84 15.64 -0.10
C ASN A 409 3.20 17.07 -0.51
N THR A 410 2.23 17.99 -0.54
CA THR A 410 2.48 19.43 -0.75
C THR A 410 3.32 20.01 0.37
N PHE A 411 3.02 19.67 1.64
CA PHE A 411 3.79 20.11 2.80
C PHE A 411 5.22 19.53 2.77
N VAL A 412 5.37 18.24 2.48
CA VAL A 412 6.70 17.60 2.39
C VAL A 412 7.53 18.25 1.28
N LEU A 413 6.97 18.51 0.09
CA LEU A 413 7.71 19.16 -1.00
C LEU A 413 8.04 20.62 -0.72
N LYS A 414 7.23 21.32 0.07
CA LYS A 414 7.54 22.69 0.50
C LYS A 414 8.77 22.72 1.40
N GLU A 415 8.85 21.80 2.36
CA GLU A 415 9.94 21.75 3.35
C GLU A 415 11.18 21.02 2.82
N ASN A 416 10.99 19.99 1.98
CA ASN A 416 12.02 19.27 1.25
C ASN A 416 11.71 19.26 -0.25
N PRO A 417 12.12 20.30 -1.01
CA PRO A 417 11.94 20.36 -2.46
C PRO A 417 12.69 19.27 -3.24
N LYS A 418 13.56 18.49 -2.58
CA LYS A 418 14.31 17.40 -3.20
C LYS A 418 13.68 16.03 -2.95
N SER A 419 12.52 15.95 -2.31
CA SER A 419 11.83 14.68 -2.06
C SER A 419 11.20 14.15 -3.35
N TRP A 420 11.89 13.22 -4.02
CA TRP A 420 11.38 12.56 -5.23
C TRP A 420 10.17 11.66 -4.95
N THR A 421 10.09 11.08 -3.74
CA THR A 421 8.94 10.30 -3.29
C THR A 421 7.69 11.18 -3.13
N ALA A 422 7.80 12.32 -2.44
CA ALA A 422 6.68 13.25 -2.29
C ALA A 422 6.26 13.87 -3.65
N ALA A 423 7.22 14.15 -4.55
CA ALA A 423 6.92 14.58 -5.91
C ALA A 423 6.10 13.53 -6.67
N THR A 424 6.49 12.26 -6.59
CA THR A 424 5.79 11.17 -7.26
C THR A 424 4.42 10.92 -6.66
N ASN A 425 4.31 10.90 -5.33
CA ASN A 425 3.03 10.69 -4.63
C ASN A 425 2.07 11.85 -4.88
N LEU A 426 2.55 13.09 -4.93
CA LEU A 426 1.74 14.24 -5.36
C LEU A 426 1.31 14.11 -6.82
N GLY A 427 2.19 13.60 -7.70
CA GLY A 427 1.88 13.30 -9.09
C GLY A 427 0.71 12.32 -9.23
N VAL A 428 0.67 11.28 -8.40
CA VAL A 428 -0.46 10.32 -8.37
C VAL A 428 -1.75 11.02 -7.96
N VAL A 429 -1.72 11.79 -6.86
CA VAL A 429 -2.93 12.48 -6.36
C VAL A 429 -3.44 13.55 -7.33
N THR A 430 -2.54 14.26 -8.02
CA THR A 430 -2.90 15.26 -9.04
C THR A 430 -3.47 14.61 -10.29
N MET A 431 -2.92 13.47 -10.70
CA MET A 431 -3.47 12.65 -11.78
C MET A 431 -4.89 12.18 -11.46
N ASP A 432 -5.15 11.68 -10.25
CA ASP A 432 -6.47 11.19 -9.83
C ASP A 432 -7.53 12.30 -9.80
N ARG A 433 -7.11 13.56 -9.61
CA ARG A 433 -7.96 14.76 -9.73
C ARG A 433 -8.16 15.26 -11.17
N GLY A 434 -7.55 14.61 -12.16
CA GLY A 434 -7.63 14.99 -13.57
C GLY A 434 -6.63 16.06 -14.01
N ASN A 435 -5.73 16.52 -13.14
CA ASN A 435 -4.71 17.53 -13.46
C ASN A 435 -3.49 16.88 -14.12
N ILE A 436 -3.66 16.38 -15.34
CA ILE A 436 -2.66 15.55 -16.03
C ILE A 436 -1.33 16.28 -16.26
N SER A 437 -1.34 17.53 -16.70
CA SER A 437 -0.11 18.29 -16.99
C SER A 437 0.75 18.54 -15.75
N GLU A 438 0.11 18.78 -14.60
CA GLU A 438 0.80 18.96 -13.33
C GLU A 438 1.43 17.64 -12.86
N ALA A 439 0.69 16.52 -12.99
CA ALA A 439 1.19 15.19 -12.66
C ALA A 439 2.46 14.83 -13.45
N ILE A 440 2.46 15.09 -14.77
CA ILE A 440 3.62 14.88 -15.63
C ILE A 440 4.83 15.68 -15.14
N ALA A 441 4.65 16.98 -14.87
CA ALA A 441 5.73 17.84 -14.39
C ALA A 441 6.30 17.35 -13.03
N LEU A 442 5.44 16.82 -12.16
CA LEU A 442 5.84 16.23 -10.88
C LEU A 442 6.64 14.94 -11.07
N TYR A 443 6.26 14.05 -12.00
CA TYR A 443 7.02 12.85 -12.33
C TYR A 443 8.37 13.18 -12.98
N GLU A 444 8.40 14.11 -13.93
CA GLU A 444 9.64 14.58 -14.57
C GLU A 444 10.59 15.21 -13.53
N ARG A 445 10.06 15.98 -12.58
CA ARG A 445 10.83 16.49 -11.44
C ARG A 445 11.37 15.38 -10.56
N ALA A 446 10.57 14.36 -10.24
CA ALA A 446 11.02 13.22 -9.44
C ALA A 446 12.17 12.47 -10.13
N ILE A 447 12.06 12.26 -11.45
CA ILE A 447 13.11 11.66 -12.29
C ILE A 447 14.38 12.51 -12.30
N ALA A 448 14.26 13.83 -12.41
CA ALA A 448 15.41 14.74 -12.37
C ALA A 448 16.13 14.71 -11.01
N LEU A 449 15.39 14.53 -9.91
CA LEU A 449 15.94 14.43 -8.56
C LEU A 449 16.57 13.05 -8.28
N ASN A 450 15.96 11.99 -8.79
CA ASN A 450 16.47 10.61 -8.67
C ASN A 450 16.25 9.84 -9.99
N PRO A 451 17.27 9.84 -10.88
CA PRO A 451 17.18 9.14 -12.17
C PRO A 451 17.05 7.62 -12.08
N GLY A 452 17.26 7.01 -10.91
CA GLY A 452 17.04 5.59 -10.66
C GLY A 452 15.66 5.26 -10.09
N TYR A 453 14.76 6.23 -9.97
CA TYR A 453 13.45 6.03 -9.33
C TYR A 453 12.41 5.45 -10.29
N VAL A 454 12.35 4.11 -10.33
CA VAL A 454 11.51 3.30 -11.24
C VAL A 454 10.04 3.74 -11.25
N THR A 455 9.46 3.97 -10.06
CA THR A 455 8.03 4.31 -9.91
C THR A 455 7.65 5.60 -10.65
N ALA A 456 8.55 6.59 -10.72
CA ALA A 456 8.25 7.83 -11.45
C ALA A 456 8.24 7.62 -12.96
N TYR A 457 9.16 6.83 -13.52
CA TYR A 457 9.12 6.46 -14.94
C TYR A 457 7.88 5.64 -15.28
N TYR A 458 7.52 4.67 -14.43
CA TYR A 458 6.31 3.89 -14.62
C TYR A 458 5.05 4.76 -14.63
N ASN A 459 4.89 5.63 -13.61
CA ASN A 459 3.71 6.50 -13.52
C ASN A 459 3.66 7.52 -14.68
N LEU A 460 4.81 8.01 -15.12
CA LEU A 460 4.91 8.83 -16.34
C LEU A 460 4.44 8.06 -17.56
N GLY A 461 4.87 6.80 -17.73
CA GLY A 461 4.41 5.93 -18.82
C GLY A 461 2.90 5.68 -18.79
N VAL A 462 2.33 5.44 -17.62
CA VAL A 462 0.88 5.27 -17.43
C VAL A 462 0.13 6.50 -17.87
N VAL A 463 0.57 7.69 -17.46
CA VAL A 463 -0.11 8.94 -17.83
C VAL A 463 0.02 9.24 -19.32
N ARG A 464 1.20 9.08 -19.90
CA ARG A 464 1.44 9.30 -21.34
C ARG A 464 0.61 8.32 -22.19
N ALA A 465 0.47 7.06 -21.78
CA ALA A 465 -0.37 6.08 -22.46
C ALA A 465 -1.86 6.49 -22.42
N ARG A 466 -2.36 7.00 -21.28
CA ARG A 466 -3.73 7.52 -21.18
C ARG A 466 -4.00 8.71 -22.09
N MET A 467 -2.97 9.50 -22.41
CA MET A 467 -3.03 10.60 -23.36
C MET A 467 -2.90 10.15 -24.82
N ASN A 468 -2.77 8.83 -25.08
CA ASN A 468 -2.46 8.25 -26.39
C ASN A 468 -1.11 8.74 -26.97
N GLU A 469 -0.19 9.18 -26.12
CA GLU A 469 1.18 9.56 -26.48
C GLU A 469 2.08 8.32 -26.44
N ASN A 470 1.78 7.36 -27.31
CA ASN A 470 2.27 5.98 -27.20
C ASN A 470 3.79 5.85 -27.28
N ASP A 471 4.48 6.66 -28.08
CA ASP A 471 5.94 6.62 -28.16
C ASP A 471 6.63 7.12 -26.88
N LEU A 472 6.08 8.19 -26.26
CA LEU A 472 6.59 8.70 -24.99
C LEU A 472 6.29 7.73 -23.84
N ALA A 473 5.12 7.08 -23.86
CA ALA A 473 4.77 6.05 -22.92
C ALA A 473 5.72 4.85 -23.02
N ALA A 474 6.00 4.38 -24.23
CA ALA A 474 6.93 3.29 -24.47
C ALA A 474 8.34 3.64 -23.98
N TRP A 475 8.83 4.85 -24.27
CA TRP A 475 10.11 5.34 -23.74
C TRP A 475 10.16 5.30 -22.20
N ALA A 476 9.12 5.78 -21.54
CA ALA A 476 9.07 5.82 -20.08
C ALA A 476 9.05 4.41 -19.47
N TYR A 477 8.30 3.47 -20.05
CA TYR A 477 8.32 2.07 -19.61
C TYR A 477 9.67 1.39 -19.86
N HIS A 478 10.33 1.65 -20.99
CA HIS A 478 11.69 1.18 -21.24
C HIS A 478 12.66 1.69 -20.18
N LYS A 479 12.59 2.98 -19.81
CA LYS A 479 13.41 3.53 -18.71
C LYS A 479 13.08 2.92 -17.35
N ALA A 480 11.81 2.63 -17.08
CA ALA A 480 11.43 1.90 -15.87
C ALA A 480 12.04 0.48 -15.85
N ILE A 481 12.07 -0.23 -16.99
CA ILE A 481 12.69 -1.55 -17.12
C ILE A 481 14.21 -1.48 -16.99
N GLU A 482 14.87 -0.50 -17.60
CA GLU A 482 16.32 -0.30 -17.49
C GLU A 482 16.76 -0.01 -16.04
N THR A 483 16.01 0.84 -15.34
CA THR A 483 16.31 1.25 -13.95
C THR A 483 15.90 0.18 -12.93
N GLY A 484 14.81 -0.53 -13.19
CA GLY A 484 14.23 -1.55 -12.33
C GLY A 484 13.84 -2.79 -13.14
N PRO A 485 14.80 -3.65 -13.52
CA PRO A 485 14.52 -4.80 -14.37
C PRO A 485 13.55 -5.80 -13.76
N TYR A 486 13.36 -5.77 -12.43
CA TYR A 486 12.43 -6.63 -11.70
C TYR A 486 11.04 -5.99 -11.47
N PHE A 487 10.79 -4.79 -11.97
CA PHE A 487 9.50 -4.11 -11.80
C PHE A 487 8.51 -4.56 -12.90
N PHE A 488 7.84 -5.68 -12.64
CA PHE A 488 6.98 -6.40 -13.57
C PHE A 488 5.92 -5.53 -14.27
N MET A 489 5.28 -4.59 -13.56
CA MET A 489 4.21 -3.76 -14.10
C MET A 489 4.64 -2.96 -15.34
N SER A 490 5.93 -2.61 -15.46
CA SER A 490 6.44 -1.91 -16.66
C SER A 490 6.49 -2.82 -17.89
N TYR A 491 6.83 -4.10 -17.74
CA TYR A 491 6.77 -5.05 -18.86
C TYR A 491 5.34 -5.27 -19.31
N ASN A 492 4.41 -5.51 -18.37
CA ASN A 492 3.00 -5.72 -18.69
C ASN A 492 2.42 -4.53 -19.48
N ASN A 493 2.61 -3.31 -18.97
CA ASN A 493 2.03 -2.14 -19.60
C ASN A 493 2.68 -1.82 -20.95
N LEU A 494 4.00 -2.03 -21.09
CA LEU A 494 4.69 -1.85 -22.37
C LEU A 494 4.24 -2.89 -23.41
N CYS A 495 4.11 -4.15 -22.99
CA CYS A 495 3.57 -5.23 -23.80
C CYS A 495 2.16 -4.91 -24.31
N ASN A 496 1.23 -4.55 -23.42
CA ASN A 496 -0.13 -4.20 -23.80
C ASN A 496 -0.18 -2.93 -24.69
N LEU A 497 0.72 -1.97 -24.45
CA LEU A 497 0.84 -0.77 -25.28
C LEU A 497 1.26 -1.14 -26.72
N TYR A 498 2.28 -1.99 -26.89
CA TYR A 498 2.69 -2.41 -28.24
C TYR A 498 1.62 -3.23 -28.97
N LEU A 499 0.84 -4.05 -28.25
CA LEU A 499 -0.32 -4.72 -28.84
C LEU A 499 -1.38 -3.75 -29.33
N ALA A 500 -1.73 -2.75 -28.51
CA ALA A 500 -2.68 -1.72 -28.90
C ALA A 500 -2.20 -0.90 -30.12
N MET A 501 -0.88 -0.78 -30.32
CA MET A 501 -0.27 -0.15 -31.50
C MET A 501 -0.18 -1.07 -32.72
N GLY A 502 -0.59 -2.34 -32.64
CA GLY A 502 -0.39 -3.34 -33.70
C GLY A 502 1.07 -3.78 -33.89
N ARG A 503 1.95 -3.45 -32.94
CA ARG A 503 3.40 -3.75 -32.96
C ARG A 503 3.70 -5.10 -32.29
N GLY A 504 3.08 -6.17 -32.81
CA GLY A 504 3.17 -7.51 -32.22
C GLY A 504 4.60 -8.00 -31.99
N ASN A 505 5.50 -7.80 -32.96
CA ASN A 505 6.91 -8.21 -32.86
C ASN A 505 7.66 -7.54 -31.70
N ASP A 506 7.41 -6.26 -31.44
CA ASP A 506 8.04 -5.55 -30.32
C ASP A 506 7.50 -6.06 -28.98
N ALA A 507 6.19 -6.31 -28.91
CA ALA A 507 5.58 -6.90 -27.74
C ALA A 507 6.15 -8.30 -27.44
N VAL A 508 6.41 -9.13 -28.46
CA VAL A 508 7.12 -10.42 -28.32
C VAL A 508 8.50 -10.23 -27.71
N ALA A 509 9.26 -9.23 -28.16
CA ALA A 509 10.62 -8.99 -27.68
C ALA A 509 10.64 -8.61 -26.19
N ILE A 510 9.75 -7.69 -25.77
CA ILE A 510 9.59 -7.31 -24.36
C ILE A 510 9.13 -8.49 -23.52
N PHE A 511 8.20 -9.28 -24.04
CA PHE A 511 7.74 -10.49 -23.39
C PHE A 511 8.90 -11.49 -23.17
N GLN A 512 9.71 -11.77 -24.19
CA GLN A 512 10.88 -12.65 -24.07
C GLN A 512 11.90 -12.11 -23.06
N GLN A 513 12.07 -10.78 -22.98
CA GLN A 513 12.90 -10.15 -21.96
C GLN A 513 12.34 -10.41 -20.55
N ALA A 514 11.03 -10.23 -20.34
CA ALA A 514 10.39 -10.50 -19.06
C ALA A 514 10.55 -11.98 -18.64
N VAL A 515 10.34 -12.93 -19.56
CA VAL A 515 10.58 -14.36 -19.29
C VAL A 515 12.03 -14.62 -18.86
N ARG A 516 13.02 -14.04 -19.54
CA ARG A 516 14.43 -14.19 -19.14
C ARG A 516 14.70 -13.69 -17.72
N VAL A 517 14.09 -12.58 -17.31
CA VAL A 517 14.33 -11.97 -15.99
C VAL A 517 13.61 -12.72 -14.87
N PHE A 518 12.39 -13.19 -15.08
CA PHE A 518 11.54 -13.71 -14.01
C PHE A 518 11.37 -15.24 -14.01
N VAL A 519 11.74 -15.94 -15.09
CA VAL A 519 11.48 -17.38 -15.28
C VAL A 519 12.75 -18.21 -15.45
N ASP A 520 13.87 -17.64 -15.92
CA ASP A 520 15.12 -18.40 -16.07
C ASP A 520 15.64 -18.85 -14.68
N PRO A 521 15.79 -20.16 -14.42
CA PRO A 521 16.23 -20.70 -13.13
C PRO A 521 17.67 -20.31 -12.74
N LYS A 522 18.44 -19.66 -13.63
CA LYS A 522 19.76 -19.10 -13.32
C LYS A 522 19.72 -17.69 -12.74
N VAL A 523 18.57 -17.02 -12.74
CA VAL A 523 18.41 -15.74 -12.06
C VAL A 523 18.24 -16.04 -10.57
N ASP A 524 19.26 -15.66 -9.79
CA ASP A 524 19.32 -15.85 -8.36
C ASP A 524 18.02 -15.36 -7.68
N PRO A 525 17.26 -16.24 -7.02
CA PRO A 525 16.07 -15.88 -6.25
C PRO A 525 16.35 -14.80 -5.19
N ASP A 526 17.60 -14.65 -4.74
CA ASP A 526 18.03 -13.61 -3.81
C ASP A 526 18.26 -12.24 -4.48
N LEU A 527 18.53 -12.17 -5.79
CA LEU A 527 18.60 -10.90 -6.53
C LEU A 527 17.21 -10.29 -6.78
N ALA A 528 16.20 -11.15 -6.99
CA ALA A 528 14.81 -10.73 -7.13
C ALA A 528 14.31 -10.02 -5.86
N LYS A 529 14.77 -10.43 -4.67
CA LYS A 529 14.40 -9.87 -3.33
C LYS A 529 14.86 -8.43 -3.10
N GLY A 530 15.71 -7.87 -3.95
CA GLY A 530 16.54 -6.72 -3.60
C GLY A 530 16.05 -5.31 -3.94
N ILE A 531 14.98 -5.12 -4.73
CA ILE A 531 14.65 -3.77 -5.24
C ILE A 531 13.31 -3.27 -4.70
N ASN A 532 13.33 -2.69 -3.50
CA ASN A 532 12.27 -1.82 -3.02
C ASN A 532 12.63 -0.37 -3.38
N ILE A 533 12.05 0.12 -4.47
CA ILE A 533 12.10 1.53 -4.83
C ILE A 533 10.68 2.05 -4.76
N GLY A 534 10.34 2.72 -3.65
CA GLY A 534 9.21 3.66 -3.63
C GLY A 534 7.83 3.18 -3.20
N GLY A 535 7.71 2.18 -2.31
CA GLY A 535 6.40 1.81 -1.77
C GLY A 535 5.47 1.16 -2.79
N GLN A 536 6.03 0.59 -3.86
CA GLN A 536 5.35 -0.38 -4.71
C GLN A 536 6.28 -1.58 -4.91
N SER A 537 6.61 -2.26 -3.82
CA SER A 537 7.24 -3.57 -3.87
C SER A 537 6.12 -4.62 -4.04
N LYS A 538 5.57 -4.72 -5.26
CA LYS A 538 5.12 -6.05 -5.65
C LYS A 538 6.38 -6.88 -5.84
N ALA A 539 6.66 -7.65 -4.79
CA ALA A 539 7.76 -8.57 -4.60
C ALA A 539 8.36 -9.08 -5.92
N ALA A 540 9.67 -8.92 -6.07
CA ALA A 540 10.55 -10.08 -5.99
C ALA A 540 9.86 -11.46 -6.11
N ALA A 541 9.41 -11.84 -7.30
CA ALA A 541 8.97 -13.19 -7.65
C ALA A 541 8.10 -13.92 -6.60
N ASP A 542 7.00 -13.31 -6.11
CA ASP A 542 5.93 -14.14 -5.56
C ASP A 542 5.29 -14.99 -6.69
N ASN A 543 4.70 -16.13 -6.33
CA ASN A 543 4.10 -17.01 -7.33
C ASN A 543 3.03 -16.27 -8.17
N THR A 544 2.36 -15.27 -7.59
CA THR A 544 1.41 -14.36 -8.23
C THR A 544 2.03 -13.55 -9.37
N SER A 545 3.19 -12.92 -9.16
CA SER A 545 3.87 -12.12 -10.18
C SER A 545 4.41 -13.01 -11.31
N ARG A 546 4.91 -14.20 -10.95
CA ARG A 546 5.24 -15.22 -11.95
C ARG A 546 4.00 -15.71 -12.70
N ALA A 547 2.89 -15.89 -12.01
CA ALA A 547 1.62 -16.29 -12.61
C ALA A 547 1.10 -15.23 -13.58
N LEU A 548 1.17 -13.95 -13.21
CA LEU A 548 0.83 -12.82 -14.09
C LEU A 548 1.71 -12.80 -15.35
N LEU A 549 3.00 -13.10 -15.23
CA LEU A 549 3.88 -13.20 -16.40
C LEU A 549 3.49 -14.36 -17.32
N TYR A 550 3.16 -15.52 -16.76
CA TYR A 550 2.66 -16.64 -17.53
C TYR A 550 1.27 -16.39 -18.13
N ASN A 551 0.41 -15.61 -17.47
CA ASN A 551 -0.86 -15.17 -18.01
C ASN A 551 -0.64 -14.31 -19.27
N ILE A 552 0.25 -13.33 -19.16
CA ILE A 552 0.66 -12.49 -20.27
C ILE A 552 1.24 -13.34 -21.40
N ALA A 553 2.15 -14.27 -21.09
CA ALA A 553 2.72 -15.21 -22.05
C ALA A 553 1.65 -15.96 -22.85
N GLY A 554 0.63 -16.45 -22.13
CA GLY A 554 -0.54 -17.09 -22.70
C GLY A 554 -1.29 -16.22 -23.68
N ARG A 555 -1.68 -15.02 -23.24
CA ARG A 555 -2.39 -14.05 -24.10
C ARG A 555 -1.59 -13.71 -25.36
N PHE A 556 -0.28 -13.53 -25.23
CA PHE A 556 0.60 -13.23 -26.38
C PHE A 556 0.72 -14.37 -27.38
N THR A 557 0.97 -15.57 -26.89
CA THR A 557 1.10 -16.75 -27.76
C THR A 557 -0.24 -17.11 -28.40
N LEU A 558 -1.37 -16.80 -27.76
CA LEU A 558 -2.68 -16.88 -28.38
C LEU A 558 -2.80 -15.95 -29.60
N GLU A 559 -2.39 -14.68 -29.46
CA GLU A 559 -2.43 -13.71 -30.58
C GLU A 559 -1.50 -14.10 -31.74
N MET A 560 -0.41 -14.82 -31.46
CA MET A 560 0.46 -15.41 -32.49
C MET A 560 -0.06 -16.73 -33.07
N ASN A 561 -1.28 -17.14 -32.68
CA ASN A 561 -1.89 -18.42 -33.04
C ASN A 561 -1.03 -19.65 -32.62
N GLN A 562 -0.28 -19.53 -31.53
CA GLN A 562 0.53 -20.58 -30.91
C GLN A 562 -0.23 -21.21 -29.74
N LEU A 563 -1.31 -21.92 -30.04
CA LEU A 563 -2.27 -22.43 -29.05
C LEU A 563 -1.62 -23.32 -27.98
N ASP A 564 -0.75 -24.26 -28.36
CA ASP A 564 -0.11 -25.17 -27.40
C ASP A 564 0.80 -24.45 -26.40
N ALA A 565 1.57 -23.46 -26.88
CA ALA A 565 2.42 -22.63 -26.03
C ALA A 565 1.56 -21.79 -25.07
N SER A 566 0.44 -21.27 -25.57
CA SER A 566 -0.51 -20.47 -24.79
C SER A 566 -1.12 -21.25 -23.64
N ILE A 567 -1.65 -22.45 -23.94
CA ILE A 567 -2.17 -23.38 -22.92
C ILE A 567 -1.08 -23.70 -21.89
N GLY A 568 0.13 -24.04 -22.35
CA GLY A 568 1.24 -24.40 -21.47
C GLY A 568 1.61 -23.28 -20.49
N TYR A 569 1.62 -22.03 -20.95
CA TYR A 569 1.87 -20.89 -20.07
C TYR A 569 0.70 -20.62 -19.12
N LEU A 570 -0.54 -20.62 -19.59
CA LEU A 570 -1.71 -20.30 -18.75
C LEU A 570 -1.98 -21.36 -17.69
N VAL A 571 -1.78 -22.64 -18.01
CA VAL A 571 -1.82 -23.71 -17.00
C VAL A 571 -0.77 -23.44 -15.93
N ARG A 572 0.44 -23.05 -16.32
CA ARG A 572 1.48 -22.71 -15.34
C ARG A 572 1.11 -21.48 -14.51
N ALA A 573 0.48 -20.46 -15.09
CA ALA A 573 -0.05 -19.31 -14.37
C ALA A 573 -1.03 -19.73 -13.27
N THR A 574 -2.06 -20.49 -13.65
CA THR A 574 -3.09 -20.98 -12.69
C THR A 574 -2.55 -21.93 -11.64
N SER A 575 -1.47 -22.67 -11.94
CA SER A 575 -0.81 -23.55 -10.97
C SER A 575 0.01 -22.80 -9.92
N LEU A 576 0.59 -21.66 -10.31
CA LEU A 576 1.39 -20.82 -9.43
C LEU A 576 0.49 -19.97 -8.53
N ASP A 577 -0.58 -19.41 -9.10
CA ASP A 577 -1.59 -18.68 -8.36
C ASP A 577 -3.00 -19.19 -8.68
N PRO A 578 -3.55 -20.11 -7.85
CA PRO A 578 -4.91 -20.61 -7.99
C PRO A 578 -6.01 -19.58 -7.72
N GLY A 579 -5.66 -18.37 -7.28
CA GLY A 579 -6.54 -17.23 -7.08
C GLY A 579 -6.50 -16.19 -8.20
N LEU A 580 -5.66 -16.37 -9.23
CA LEU A 580 -5.51 -15.41 -10.32
C LEU A 580 -6.64 -15.55 -11.35
N ALA A 581 -7.77 -14.87 -11.11
CA ALA A 581 -8.95 -14.93 -11.96
C ALA A 581 -8.67 -14.60 -13.44
N GLU A 582 -7.83 -13.60 -13.72
CA GLU A 582 -7.48 -13.21 -15.10
C GLU A 582 -6.78 -14.34 -15.88
N ALA A 583 -5.99 -15.18 -15.19
CA ALA A 583 -5.33 -16.33 -15.81
C ALA A 583 -6.32 -17.43 -16.17
N PHE A 584 -7.32 -17.68 -15.31
CA PHE A 584 -8.41 -18.62 -15.64
C PHE A 584 -9.27 -18.09 -16.79
N ASN A 585 -9.57 -16.79 -16.82
CA ASN A 585 -10.32 -16.17 -17.92
C ASN A 585 -9.57 -16.31 -19.25
N SER A 586 -8.27 -15.99 -19.25
CA SER A 586 -7.40 -16.12 -20.43
C SER A 586 -7.26 -17.59 -20.86
N LEU A 587 -7.15 -18.53 -19.91
CA LEU A 587 -7.13 -19.96 -20.20
C LEU A 587 -8.45 -20.43 -20.84
N GLY A 588 -9.58 -19.90 -20.37
CA GLY A 588 -10.89 -20.11 -20.99
C GLY A 588 -10.90 -19.69 -22.46
N ASN A 589 -10.47 -18.46 -22.75
CA ASN A 589 -10.41 -17.91 -24.10
C ASN A 589 -9.56 -18.80 -25.04
N VAL A 590 -8.40 -19.26 -24.57
CA VAL A 590 -7.52 -20.13 -25.35
C VAL A 590 -8.14 -21.50 -25.61
N TYR A 591 -8.84 -22.07 -24.63
CA TYR A 591 -9.57 -23.31 -24.85
C TYR A 591 -10.74 -23.16 -25.83
N VAL A 592 -11.39 -22.00 -25.90
CA VAL A 592 -12.39 -21.72 -26.95
C VAL A 592 -11.75 -21.80 -28.34
N GLU A 593 -10.63 -21.11 -28.54
CA GLU A 593 -9.89 -21.14 -29.81
C GLU A 593 -9.36 -22.54 -30.16
N ALA A 594 -8.93 -23.29 -29.14
CA ALA A 594 -8.52 -24.70 -29.27
C ALA A 594 -9.68 -25.69 -29.46
N ARG A 595 -10.94 -25.22 -29.47
CA ARG A 595 -12.17 -26.03 -29.56
C ARG A 595 -12.35 -27.03 -28.40
N GLU A 596 -11.79 -26.73 -27.24
CA GLU A 596 -11.88 -27.52 -26.01
C GLU A 596 -12.97 -26.99 -25.07
N GLY A 597 -14.23 -27.04 -25.51
CA GLY A 597 -15.37 -26.37 -24.85
C GLY A 597 -15.59 -26.73 -23.38
N GLU A 598 -15.41 -27.99 -22.98
CA GLU A 598 -15.56 -28.41 -21.57
C GLU A 598 -14.46 -27.84 -20.66
N LYS A 599 -13.21 -27.72 -21.17
CA LYS A 599 -12.13 -27.09 -20.41
C LYS A 599 -12.32 -25.58 -20.34
N ALA A 600 -12.80 -24.95 -21.41
CA ALA A 600 -13.16 -23.53 -21.41
C ALA A 600 -14.25 -23.23 -20.38
N LEU A 601 -15.29 -24.09 -20.31
CA LEU A 601 -16.36 -23.98 -19.32
C LEU A 601 -15.82 -24.03 -17.88
N ALA A 602 -14.98 -25.02 -17.57
CA ALA A 602 -14.37 -25.14 -16.25
C ALA A 602 -13.54 -23.90 -15.86
N ALA A 603 -12.78 -23.34 -16.81
CA ALA A 603 -11.95 -22.15 -16.58
C ALA A 603 -12.80 -20.89 -16.33
N TYR A 604 -13.87 -20.66 -17.10
CA TYR A 604 -14.77 -19.53 -16.86
C TYR A 604 -15.56 -19.67 -15.57
N LEU A 605 -16.04 -20.87 -15.21
CA LEU A 605 -16.70 -21.10 -13.91
C LEU A 605 -15.75 -20.80 -12.75
N ARG A 606 -14.48 -21.22 -12.84
CA ARG A 606 -13.48 -20.89 -11.83
C ARG A 606 -13.21 -19.38 -11.74
N THR A 607 -13.24 -18.68 -12.88
CA THR A 607 -13.14 -17.22 -12.91
C THR A 607 -14.31 -16.58 -12.14
N ILE A 608 -15.54 -17.04 -12.39
CA ILE A 608 -16.75 -16.55 -11.71
C ILE A 608 -16.71 -16.82 -10.20
N GLU A 609 -16.20 -17.97 -9.77
CA GLU A 609 -16.01 -18.26 -8.34
C GLU A 609 -15.08 -17.26 -7.65
N LEU A 610 -14.04 -16.81 -8.37
CA LEU A 610 -13.04 -15.87 -7.85
C LEU A 610 -13.51 -14.41 -7.90
N ILE A 611 -14.27 -14.03 -8.93
CA ILE A 611 -14.76 -12.65 -9.16
C ILE A 611 -16.26 -12.64 -9.53
N PRO A 612 -17.17 -12.94 -8.59
CA PRO A 612 -18.61 -13.13 -8.87
C PRO A 612 -19.34 -11.85 -9.31
N ASP A 613 -18.77 -10.69 -9.04
CA ASP A 613 -19.37 -9.39 -9.36
C ASP A 613 -18.89 -8.82 -10.72
N ALA A 614 -17.93 -9.48 -11.39
CA ALA A 614 -17.43 -9.05 -12.69
C ALA A 614 -18.36 -9.50 -13.81
N ALA A 615 -18.72 -8.60 -14.74
CA ALA A 615 -19.61 -8.93 -15.86
C ALA A 615 -18.93 -9.73 -16.99
N GLU A 616 -17.63 -9.53 -17.21
CA GLU A 616 -16.86 -10.12 -18.31
C GLU A 616 -16.89 -11.66 -18.32
N PRO A 617 -16.65 -12.38 -17.21
CA PRO A 617 -16.63 -13.85 -17.22
C PRO A 617 -17.99 -14.46 -17.60
N TYR A 618 -19.09 -13.83 -17.22
CA TYR A 618 -20.44 -14.26 -17.61
C TYR A 618 -20.72 -14.03 -19.09
N ASN A 619 -20.20 -12.94 -19.68
CA ASN A 619 -20.30 -12.70 -21.11
C ASN A 619 -19.47 -13.72 -21.91
N ASN A 620 -18.26 -14.04 -21.46
CA ASN A 620 -17.42 -15.07 -22.07
C ASN A 620 -18.08 -16.45 -22.00
N LEU A 621 -18.75 -16.76 -20.88
CA LEU A 621 -19.56 -17.96 -20.74
C LEU A 621 -20.77 -17.98 -21.69
N CYS A 622 -21.44 -16.84 -21.87
CA CYS A 622 -22.53 -16.71 -22.84
C CYS A 622 -22.06 -16.97 -24.27
N LEU A 623 -20.92 -16.37 -24.65
CA LEU A 623 -20.30 -16.58 -25.95
C LEU A 623 -19.92 -18.05 -26.17
N LEU A 624 -19.33 -18.70 -25.16
CA LEU A 624 -19.03 -20.13 -25.19
C LEU A 624 -20.29 -20.97 -25.41
N TYR A 625 -21.36 -20.75 -24.63
CA TYR A 625 -22.61 -21.49 -24.80
C TYR A 625 -23.26 -21.28 -26.17
N ASN A 626 -23.21 -20.06 -26.71
CA ASN A 626 -23.65 -19.79 -28.09
C ASN A 626 -22.84 -20.61 -29.10
N SER A 627 -21.51 -20.68 -28.96
CA SER A 627 -20.66 -21.48 -29.85
C SER A 627 -20.93 -22.99 -29.77
N LEU A 628 -21.41 -23.47 -28.62
CA LEU A 628 -21.81 -24.85 -28.37
C LEU A 628 -23.29 -25.14 -28.73
N ASN A 629 -24.02 -24.18 -29.28
CA ASN A 629 -25.47 -24.24 -29.54
C ASN A 629 -26.33 -24.53 -28.28
N ARG A 630 -25.84 -24.16 -27.10
CA ARG A 630 -26.53 -24.28 -25.81
C ARG A 630 -27.26 -22.96 -25.49
N SER A 631 -28.21 -22.60 -26.35
CA SER A 631 -28.77 -21.25 -26.37
C SER A 631 -29.57 -20.87 -25.10
N VAL A 632 -30.14 -21.85 -24.39
CA VAL A 632 -30.86 -21.60 -23.13
C VAL A 632 -29.88 -21.17 -22.03
N GLU A 633 -28.76 -21.89 -21.89
CA GLU A 633 -27.71 -21.53 -20.95
C GLU A 633 -27.00 -20.23 -21.35
N ALA A 634 -26.85 -19.96 -22.64
CA ALA A 634 -26.32 -18.70 -23.14
C ALA A 634 -27.18 -17.50 -22.70
N VAL A 635 -28.51 -17.59 -22.83
CA VAL A 635 -29.43 -16.54 -22.35
C VAL A 635 -29.21 -16.28 -20.86
N ALA A 636 -29.16 -17.32 -20.03
CA ALA A 636 -28.97 -17.18 -18.59
C ALA A 636 -27.62 -16.51 -18.25
N ALA A 637 -26.53 -16.93 -18.91
CA ALA A 637 -25.20 -16.35 -18.70
C ALA A 637 -25.13 -14.87 -19.13
N CYS A 638 -25.69 -14.53 -20.29
CA CYS A 638 -25.75 -13.14 -20.76
C CYS A 638 -26.59 -12.25 -19.83
N GLN A 639 -27.71 -12.75 -19.30
CA GLN A 639 -28.51 -12.01 -18.32
C GLN A 639 -27.74 -11.75 -17.02
N GLN A 640 -26.91 -12.69 -16.57
CA GLN A 640 -26.01 -12.45 -15.43
C GLN A 640 -25.00 -11.35 -15.77
N ALA A 641 -24.35 -11.38 -16.94
CA ALA A 641 -23.41 -10.33 -17.35
C ALA A 641 -24.07 -8.93 -17.31
N ILE A 642 -25.28 -8.81 -17.87
CA ILE A 642 -26.08 -7.58 -17.89
C ILE A 642 -26.49 -7.13 -16.49
N ALA A 643 -26.85 -8.05 -15.60
CA ALA A 643 -27.21 -7.73 -14.22
C ALA A 643 -26.04 -7.11 -13.43
N ARG A 644 -24.79 -7.44 -13.78
CA ARG A 644 -23.58 -6.83 -13.18
C ARG A 644 -23.16 -5.55 -13.89
N ASN A 645 -23.34 -5.47 -15.21
CA ASN A 645 -23.07 -4.26 -15.98
C ASN A 645 -24.15 -4.01 -17.04
N ALA A 646 -25.11 -3.13 -16.71
CA ALA A 646 -26.20 -2.75 -17.61
C ALA A 646 -25.74 -1.95 -18.85
N GLY A 647 -24.50 -1.47 -18.89
CA GLY A 647 -23.91 -0.77 -20.04
C GLY A 647 -23.09 -1.68 -20.97
N TYR A 648 -23.10 -3.00 -20.77
CA TYR A 648 -22.23 -3.92 -21.51
C TYR A 648 -22.81 -4.30 -22.88
N ALA A 649 -22.45 -3.54 -23.92
CA ALA A 649 -23.00 -3.70 -25.28
C ALA A 649 -22.82 -5.11 -25.86
N ASP A 650 -21.64 -5.72 -25.68
CA ASP A 650 -21.34 -7.08 -26.18
C ASP A 650 -22.23 -8.15 -25.53
N ALA A 651 -22.58 -8.00 -24.25
CA ALA A 651 -23.47 -8.92 -23.56
C ALA A 651 -24.90 -8.86 -24.13
N TYR A 652 -25.38 -7.68 -24.50
CA TYR A 652 -26.65 -7.54 -25.22
C TYR A 652 -26.57 -8.13 -26.63
N PHE A 653 -25.44 -8.00 -27.32
CA PHE A 653 -25.26 -8.57 -28.65
C PHE A 653 -25.30 -10.10 -28.60
N ASN A 654 -24.54 -10.68 -27.66
CA ASN A 654 -24.51 -12.13 -27.43
C ASN A 654 -25.86 -12.67 -26.94
N LEU A 655 -26.62 -11.89 -26.17
CA LEU A 655 -28.00 -12.22 -25.79
C LEU A 655 -28.93 -12.25 -27.00
N GLY A 656 -28.78 -11.27 -27.91
CA GLY A 656 -29.50 -11.21 -29.17
C GLY A 656 -29.24 -12.45 -30.03
N ASN A 657 -27.98 -12.87 -30.13
CA ASN A 657 -27.57 -14.10 -30.84
C ASN A 657 -28.20 -15.35 -30.21
N ALA A 658 -28.22 -15.43 -28.88
CA ALA A 658 -28.82 -16.56 -28.15
C ALA A 658 -30.34 -16.66 -28.42
N TYR A 659 -31.05 -15.54 -28.35
CA TYR A 659 -32.48 -15.48 -28.66
C TYR A 659 -32.78 -15.77 -30.13
N PHE A 660 -31.93 -15.28 -31.05
CA PHE A 660 -32.06 -15.56 -32.48
C PHE A 660 -31.97 -17.05 -32.79
N ALA A 661 -31.05 -17.75 -32.13
CA ALA A 661 -30.88 -19.20 -32.25
C ALA A 661 -32.07 -19.99 -31.65
N LEU A 662 -32.74 -19.44 -30.64
CA LEU A 662 -33.97 -20.01 -30.05
C LEU A 662 -35.23 -19.70 -30.86
N GLY A 663 -35.15 -18.87 -31.91
CA GLY A 663 -36.31 -18.39 -32.67
C GLY A 663 -37.17 -17.38 -31.89
N GLN A 664 -36.64 -16.80 -30.81
CA GLN A 664 -37.28 -15.75 -30.01
C GLN A 664 -36.98 -14.38 -30.65
N ASP A 665 -37.58 -14.15 -31.82
CA ASP A 665 -37.24 -13.03 -32.69
C ASP A 665 -37.56 -11.66 -32.04
N GLN A 666 -38.60 -11.55 -31.21
CA GLN A 666 -38.97 -10.29 -30.56
C GLN A 666 -37.98 -9.88 -29.47
N GLU A 667 -37.52 -10.84 -28.66
CA GLU A 667 -36.50 -10.68 -27.63
C GLU A 667 -35.13 -10.40 -28.26
N SER A 668 -34.80 -11.09 -29.35
CA SER A 668 -33.58 -10.87 -30.14
C SER A 668 -33.51 -9.43 -30.69
N ALA A 669 -34.60 -8.94 -31.27
CA ALA A 669 -34.69 -7.55 -31.75
C ALA A 669 -34.43 -6.54 -30.63
N SER A 670 -35.05 -6.73 -29.46
CA SER A 670 -34.86 -5.87 -28.29
C SER A 670 -33.41 -5.83 -27.82
N ALA A 671 -32.75 -6.99 -27.77
CA ALA A 671 -31.36 -7.10 -27.37
C ALA A 671 -30.40 -6.39 -28.34
N TYR A 672 -30.55 -6.59 -29.66
CA TYR A 672 -29.73 -5.87 -30.64
C TYR A 672 -29.99 -4.36 -30.67
N GLN A 673 -31.23 -3.92 -30.47
CA GLN A 673 -31.54 -2.49 -30.34
C GLN A 673 -30.84 -1.87 -29.11
N LYS A 674 -30.75 -2.61 -28.00
CA LYS A 674 -29.96 -2.18 -26.83
C LYS A 674 -28.47 -2.12 -27.14
N THR A 675 -27.90 -3.08 -27.86
CA THR A 675 -26.51 -3.00 -28.34
C THR A 675 -26.28 -1.75 -29.16
N LEU A 676 -27.16 -1.43 -30.12
CA LEU A 676 -27.01 -0.24 -30.99
C LEU A 676 -27.23 1.08 -30.25
N ALA A 677 -28.04 1.09 -29.18
CA ALA A 677 -28.19 2.25 -28.32
C ALA A 677 -26.93 2.54 -27.48
N LEU A 678 -26.22 1.48 -27.06
CA LEU A 678 -24.95 1.59 -26.32
C LEU A 678 -23.76 1.83 -27.26
N GLN A 679 -23.77 1.21 -28.43
CA GLN A 679 -22.69 1.26 -29.43
C GLN A 679 -23.28 1.38 -30.85
N THR A 680 -23.53 2.63 -31.24
CA THR A 680 -24.14 2.97 -32.54
C THR A 680 -23.34 2.49 -33.77
N SER A 681 -22.02 2.26 -33.60
CA SER A 681 -21.08 1.80 -34.62
C SER A 681 -20.93 0.27 -34.70
N HIS A 682 -21.78 -0.52 -34.03
CA HIS A 682 -21.66 -1.98 -34.03
C HIS A 682 -22.28 -2.60 -35.31
N VAL A 683 -21.43 -2.90 -36.31
CA VAL A 683 -21.87 -3.39 -37.64
C VAL A 683 -22.72 -4.67 -37.57
N TRP A 684 -22.27 -5.68 -36.82
CA TRP A 684 -22.95 -6.97 -36.73
C TRP A 684 -24.31 -6.89 -36.03
N ALA A 685 -24.45 -6.04 -35.01
CA ALA A 685 -25.73 -5.82 -34.33
C ALA A 685 -26.74 -5.16 -35.28
N ALA A 686 -26.32 -4.18 -36.10
CA ALA A 686 -27.18 -3.57 -37.10
C ALA A 686 -27.63 -4.60 -38.15
N PHE A 687 -26.72 -5.46 -38.60
CA PHE A 687 -27.03 -6.51 -39.56
C PHE A 687 -27.96 -7.59 -39.02
N TYR A 688 -27.68 -8.18 -37.85
CA TYR A 688 -28.54 -9.20 -37.28
C TYR A 688 -29.89 -8.63 -36.80
N ALA A 689 -29.95 -7.38 -36.35
CA ALA A 689 -31.22 -6.70 -36.11
C ALA A 689 -32.05 -6.59 -37.39
N ALA A 690 -31.42 -6.35 -38.55
CA ALA A 690 -32.10 -6.33 -39.83
C ALA A 690 -32.61 -7.72 -40.24
N GLU A 691 -31.85 -8.78 -40.01
CA GLU A 691 -32.29 -10.16 -40.26
C GLU A 691 -33.49 -10.54 -39.40
N VAL A 692 -33.47 -10.19 -38.11
CA VAL A 692 -34.61 -10.36 -37.20
C VAL A 692 -35.81 -9.56 -37.66
N ALA A 693 -35.62 -8.31 -38.09
CA ALA A 693 -36.68 -7.47 -38.61
C ALA A 693 -37.33 -8.07 -39.88
N GLU A 694 -36.56 -8.70 -40.76
CA GLU A 694 -37.12 -9.47 -41.90
C GLU A 694 -37.94 -10.68 -41.42
N ARG A 695 -37.49 -11.43 -40.41
CA ARG A 695 -38.28 -12.56 -39.83
C ARG A 695 -39.61 -12.10 -39.21
N LEU A 696 -39.59 -10.93 -38.56
CA LEU A 696 -40.78 -10.27 -38.02
C LEU A 696 -41.61 -9.54 -39.09
N ASN A 697 -41.24 -9.64 -40.36
CA ASN A 697 -41.89 -8.99 -41.51
C ASN A 697 -41.93 -7.44 -41.42
N LYS A 698 -40.99 -6.83 -40.68
CA LYS A 698 -40.80 -5.38 -40.53
C LYS A 698 -39.84 -4.84 -41.59
N ARG A 699 -40.23 -4.97 -42.85
CA ARG A 699 -39.39 -4.73 -44.04
C ARG A 699 -38.73 -3.35 -44.13
N GLN A 700 -39.41 -2.27 -43.74
CA GLN A 700 -38.80 -0.93 -43.80
C GLN A 700 -37.72 -0.73 -42.71
N GLU A 701 -37.90 -1.33 -41.54
CA GLU A 701 -36.93 -1.32 -40.46
C GLU A 701 -35.67 -2.11 -40.87
N ALA A 702 -35.85 -3.29 -41.46
CA ALA A 702 -34.74 -4.09 -41.99
C ALA A 702 -33.90 -3.32 -43.02
N ILE A 703 -34.54 -2.65 -43.98
CA ILE A 703 -33.84 -1.82 -44.99
C ILE A 703 -33.01 -0.71 -44.32
N ALA A 704 -33.57 -0.03 -43.31
CA ALA A 704 -32.86 1.02 -42.59
C ALA A 704 -31.64 0.48 -41.83
N LEU A 705 -31.79 -0.67 -41.17
CA LEU A 705 -30.73 -1.32 -40.41
C LEU A 705 -29.61 -1.88 -41.32
N TYR A 706 -29.94 -2.48 -42.46
CA TYR A 706 -28.91 -2.88 -43.44
C TYR A 706 -28.14 -1.69 -43.98
N ARG A 707 -28.81 -0.56 -44.28
CA ARG A 707 -28.13 0.67 -44.68
C ARG A 707 -27.25 1.24 -43.57
N GLN A 708 -27.66 1.11 -42.30
CA GLN A 708 -26.82 1.48 -41.17
C GLN A 708 -25.57 0.59 -41.10
N ALA A 709 -25.70 -0.72 -41.26
CA ALA A 709 -24.55 -1.64 -41.30
C ALA A 709 -23.56 -1.27 -42.41
N ILE A 710 -24.06 -0.97 -43.62
CA ILE A 710 -23.24 -0.51 -44.76
C ILE A 710 -22.58 0.85 -44.49
N LYS A 711 -23.27 1.76 -43.80
CA LYS A 711 -22.70 3.06 -43.43
C LYS A 711 -21.55 2.91 -42.43
N ILE A 712 -21.65 1.93 -41.53
CA ILE A 712 -20.61 1.62 -40.54
C ILE A 712 -19.42 0.93 -41.24
N ASP A 713 -19.68 -0.08 -42.05
CA ASP A 713 -18.68 -0.80 -42.83
C ASP A 713 -19.09 -0.88 -44.32
N PRO A 714 -18.54 0.02 -45.17
CA PRO A 714 -18.83 0.03 -46.60
C PRO A 714 -18.35 -1.21 -47.37
N ALA A 715 -17.50 -2.05 -46.78
CA ALA A 715 -17.01 -3.30 -47.39
C ALA A 715 -17.85 -4.53 -47.00
N PHE A 716 -18.93 -4.35 -46.23
CA PHE A 716 -19.69 -5.47 -45.70
C PHE A 716 -20.66 -6.09 -46.73
N ALA A 717 -20.13 -7.00 -47.55
CA ALA A 717 -20.81 -7.61 -48.69
C ALA A 717 -22.16 -8.27 -48.34
N ALA A 718 -22.23 -8.97 -47.21
CA ALA A 718 -23.46 -9.63 -46.76
C ALA A 718 -24.63 -8.65 -46.53
N ALA A 719 -24.34 -7.44 -46.03
CA ALA A 719 -25.37 -6.41 -45.82
C ALA A 719 -25.92 -5.89 -47.16
N TYR A 720 -25.08 -5.72 -48.18
CA TYR A 720 -25.53 -5.35 -49.53
C TYR A 720 -26.40 -6.43 -50.17
N LEU A 721 -25.99 -7.70 -50.04
CA LEU A 721 -26.76 -8.83 -50.57
C LEU A 721 -28.14 -8.92 -49.90
N ASN A 722 -28.20 -8.88 -48.57
CA ASN A 722 -29.47 -8.98 -47.86
C ASN A 722 -30.34 -7.73 -48.03
N LEU A 723 -29.75 -6.53 -48.14
CA LEU A 723 -30.47 -5.32 -48.53
C LEU A 723 -31.08 -5.44 -49.93
N SER A 724 -30.35 -5.99 -50.91
CA SER A 724 -30.85 -6.19 -52.26
C SER A 724 -32.09 -7.10 -52.28
N ARG A 725 -32.06 -8.19 -51.50
CA ARG A 725 -33.20 -9.10 -51.34
C ARG A 725 -34.39 -8.39 -50.68
N ALA A 726 -34.16 -7.61 -49.62
CA ALA A 726 -35.22 -6.86 -48.94
C ALA A 726 -35.86 -5.78 -49.85
N LEU A 727 -35.04 -5.08 -50.65
CA LEU A 727 -35.48 -4.07 -51.63
C LEU A 727 -36.27 -4.70 -52.78
N LEU A 728 -35.83 -5.85 -53.29
CA LEU A 728 -36.52 -6.58 -54.35
C LEU A 728 -37.92 -6.99 -53.89
N ARG A 729 -38.03 -7.56 -52.67
CA ARG A 729 -39.32 -7.92 -52.08
C ARG A 729 -40.18 -6.67 -51.73
N SER A 730 -39.58 -5.48 -51.68
CA SER A 730 -40.28 -4.20 -51.54
C SER A 730 -40.71 -3.58 -52.88
N GLY A 731 -40.46 -4.26 -54.02
CA GLY A 731 -40.75 -3.75 -55.36
C GLY A 731 -39.74 -2.71 -55.88
N LYS A 732 -38.66 -2.43 -55.13
CA LYS A 732 -37.62 -1.44 -55.50
C LYS A 732 -36.53 -2.09 -56.36
N ARG A 733 -36.91 -2.59 -57.54
CA ARG A 733 -36.05 -3.45 -58.38
C ARG A 733 -34.74 -2.78 -58.80
N GLU A 734 -34.76 -1.52 -59.24
CA GLU A 734 -33.55 -0.80 -59.69
C GLU A 734 -32.54 -0.58 -58.56
N GLU A 735 -33.03 -0.30 -57.35
CA GLU A 735 -32.17 -0.15 -56.18
C GLU A 735 -31.60 -1.49 -55.73
N ALA A 736 -32.42 -2.55 -55.77
CA ALA A 736 -31.97 -3.91 -55.49
C ALA A 736 -30.83 -4.35 -56.40
N VAL A 737 -30.93 -4.11 -57.72
CA VAL A 737 -29.88 -4.44 -58.69
C VAL A 737 -28.57 -3.70 -58.37
N ARG A 738 -28.64 -2.41 -58.02
CA ARG A 738 -27.44 -1.63 -57.63
C ARG A 738 -26.78 -2.17 -56.37
N MET A 739 -27.56 -2.47 -55.33
CA MET A 739 -27.02 -3.04 -54.09
C MET A 739 -26.43 -4.43 -54.31
N TYR A 740 -27.05 -5.25 -55.15
CA TYR A 740 -26.50 -6.56 -55.49
C TYR A 740 -25.20 -6.45 -56.30
N GLN A 741 -25.10 -5.50 -57.23
CA GLN A 741 -23.84 -5.29 -57.98
C GLN A 741 -22.70 -4.94 -57.01
N GLN A 742 -22.95 -4.10 -56.00
CA GLN A 742 -21.98 -3.82 -54.95
C GLN A 742 -21.61 -5.06 -54.13
N ALA A 743 -22.59 -5.90 -53.76
CA ALA A 743 -22.30 -7.17 -53.08
C ALA A 743 -21.40 -8.08 -53.94
N LYS A 744 -21.67 -8.14 -55.24
CA LYS A 744 -20.91 -8.92 -56.23
C LYS A 744 -19.48 -8.40 -56.41
N ASP A 745 -19.31 -7.09 -56.49
CA ASP A 745 -17.99 -6.45 -56.59
C ASP A 745 -17.16 -6.70 -55.32
N LEU A 746 -17.81 -6.89 -54.17
CA LEU A 746 -17.21 -7.27 -52.89
C LEU A 746 -17.08 -8.80 -52.69
N GLY A 747 -17.42 -9.62 -53.69
CA GLY A 747 -17.19 -11.07 -53.71
C GLY A 747 -18.35 -11.96 -53.24
N GLU A 748 -19.55 -11.42 -53.00
CA GLU A 748 -20.75 -12.20 -52.65
C GLU A 748 -21.63 -12.47 -53.87
N HIS A 749 -22.07 -13.71 -54.05
CA HIS A 749 -22.85 -14.15 -55.21
C HIS A 749 -24.16 -14.84 -54.80
N ASP A 750 -25.24 -14.56 -55.52
CA ASP A 750 -26.54 -15.22 -55.34
C ASP A 750 -27.21 -15.50 -56.69
N VAL A 751 -27.46 -16.78 -56.96
CA VAL A 751 -27.97 -17.29 -58.25
C VAL A 751 -29.32 -16.69 -58.63
N MET A 752 -30.20 -16.43 -57.65
CA MET A 752 -31.51 -15.85 -57.91
C MET A 752 -31.36 -14.39 -58.35
N MET A 753 -30.50 -13.62 -57.68
CA MET A 753 -30.23 -12.24 -58.04
C MET A 753 -29.44 -12.11 -59.35
N GLU A 754 -28.55 -13.06 -59.68
CA GLU A 754 -27.89 -13.09 -61.01
C GLU A 754 -28.90 -13.24 -62.15
N GLY A 755 -29.91 -14.10 -61.97
CA GLY A 755 -31.00 -14.24 -62.94
C GLY A 755 -31.84 -12.98 -63.13
N ILE A 756 -31.87 -12.08 -62.13
CA ILE A 756 -32.57 -10.79 -62.18
C ILE A 756 -31.69 -9.67 -62.75
N LEU A 757 -30.36 -9.79 -62.66
CA LEU A 757 -29.44 -8.87 -63.35
C LEU A 757 -29.34 -9.13 -64.85
N ILE A 758 -29.48 -10.39 -65.26
CA ILE A 758 -29.42 -10.80 -66.66
C ILE A 758 -30.73 -10.45 -67.41
N ARG A 759 -31.83 -10.22 -66.69
CA ARG A 759 -33.18 -9.89 -67.21
C ARG A 759 -33.59 -8.45 -66.94
#